data_AF-A0A6I9PI91-F1
#
_entry.id   AF-A0A6I9PI91-F1
#
_cell.length_a   1.000
_cell.length_b   1.000
_cell.length_c   1.000
_cell.angle_alpha   90.00
_cell.angle_beta   90.00
_cell.angle_gamma   90.00
#
_symmetry.space_group_name_H-M   'P 1'
#
loop_
_entity.id
_entity.type
_entity.pdbx_description
1 polymer ?
#
loop_
_entity_poly.entity_id
_entity_poly.type
_entity_poly.pdbx_seq_one_letter_code
_entity_poly.pdbx_strand_id
1 'polypeptide(L)'
;MTCLCWPWSTAPEETYARYHVLNKPENCCGLKESEVLMLISDIGAGIQYLHENKIIHRDLKPENIVLQEIGEKLVHKIIDLGYAKDLDQGSLCTSFVGTLQYLAPELFESKPYTVTVDYWSFGTVIFECTCGFRPFLHHMQPVQWTSKVKNKGPKDIMAVEDMNGEVRFSVRLPYPNNLSRPLLEPVESLLQMLLLWDAATRGGGLDPDTNKPSCYTALQNILNMRVIHVLDMTSAQLHSLVLGAEESLHSLQLRLETNTQTHITPLSQEVLLETGISLDPRRPPAHCLPEGLQGWDICIVFLFDKSLTKYSGPLTARPLPDSVNFIVRETKTQLPLSALRKVWGEAVSYICGLKEDYIRLYRGQRAAMLSLLRYNTNLTRYKNLLFSQSQQLRAKLAFFKSSIQHDLEQYTKQRSIGISSEKMLKTWQENEDKADEFTKVADVGYLDEDIVALHSEIVELQRSPIARRQGDVMEQLEEKAIELYKQLKAKCKSPDPPHGYSDSSDMVKMILQTVQNQDRVLKDLYTHLSTILVCKRRIVDLFPKLERAVVNIKTAEAAVMQMQMKRQKEFWYLLKIACAQNNSPPQSPVQQPTGSETVHQLLDENQRYLSQLNSLLQDAMQELEHSVMDQDWSWTQYGAVTAQPQKL
;
A
#
# COMPACT_ATOMS: atom_id res chain seq x y z
N MET A 1 26.19 1.13 -18.31
CA MET A 1 26.33 -0.31 -18.65
C MET A 1 27.78 -0.82 -18.56
N THR A 2 28.80 0.02 -18.35
CA THR A 2 30.24 -0.35 -18.30
C THR A 2 30.80 -0.71 -16.90
N CYS A 3 29.99 -0.93 -15.87
CA CYS A 3 30.46 -0.89 -14.47
C CYS A 3 30.06 -2.11 -13.60
N LEU A 4 30.00 -3.33 -14.15
CA LEU A 4 29.62 -4.54 -13.39
C LEU A 4 30.77 -5.51 -13.07
N CYS A 5 32.00 -5.22 -13.50
CA CYS A 5 33.20 -6.04 -13.22
C CYS A 5 34.37 -5.14 -12.76
N TRP A 6 35.08 -5.53 -11.69
CA TRP A 6 36.21 -4.76 -11.13
C TRP A 6 37.48 -5.62 -10.95
N PRO A 7 38.68 -5.04 -11.17
CA PRO A 7 39.93 -5.55 -10.60
C PRO A 7 40.00 -5.24 -9.09
N TRP A 8 40.44 -6.22 -8.28
CA TRP A 8 40.51 -6.14 -6.80
C TRP A 8 41.21 -4.89 -6.23
N SER A 9 42.10 -4.24 -6.99
CA SER A 9 42.86 -3.07 -6.56
C SER A 9 42.05 -1.77 -6.45
N THR A 10 40.73 -1.79 -6.71
CA THR A 10 39.91 -0.57 -6.86
C THR A 10 38.53 -0.62 -6.19
N ALA A 11 38.24 -1.62 -5.34
CA ALA A 11 36.96 -1.71 -4.64
C ALA A 11 36.85 -0.66 -3.49
N PRO A 12 35.77 0.15 -3.43
CA PRO A 12 35.57 1.15 -2.36
C PRO A 12 35.24 0.51 -0.99
N GLU A 13 35.46 1.25 0.10
CA GLU A 13 35.33 0.82 1.50
C GLU A 13 33.93 0.28 1.91
N GLU A 14 32.87 0.56 1.13
CA GLU A 14 31.47 0.14 1.38
C GLU A 14 31.04 -1.09 0.54
N THR A 15 31.96 -2.02 0.30
CA THR A 15 31.69 -3.22 -0.50
C THR A 15 31.62 -4.46 0.40
N TYR A 16 30.52 -5.21 0.38
CA TYR A 16 30.38 -6.46 1.15
C TYR A 16 30.13 -7.66 0.23
N ALA A 17 30.81 -8.79 0.50
CA ALA A 17 30.59 -10.02 -0.25
C ALA A 17 29.20 -10.61 0.02
N ARG A 18 28.52 -11.09 -1.03
CA ARG A 18 27.18 -11.69 -0.96
C ARG A 18 27.13 -12.89 -0.02
N TYR A 19 28.22 -13.64 0.08
CA TYR A 19 28.42 -14.70 1.07
C TYR A 19 28.11 -14.27 2.52
N HIS A 20 28.42 -13.02 2.89
CA HIS A 20 28.10 -12.52 4.24
C HIS A 20 26.61 -12.34 4.46
N VAL A 21 25.86 -11.94 3.42
CA VAL A 21 24.40 -11.77 3.49
C VAL A 21 23.70 -13.13 3.53
N LEU A 22 24.15 -14.11 2.76
CA LEU A 22 23.60 -15.48 2.79
C LEU A 22 23.79 -16.18 4.15
N ASN A 23 24.88 -15.87 4.86
CA ASN A 23 25.17 -16.50 6.15
C ASN A 23 24.43 -15.89 7.35
N LYS A 24 23.73 -14.77 7.14
CA LYS A 24 22.87 -14.15 8.14
C LYS A 24 21.78 -15.15 8.57
N PRO A 25 21.56 -15.36 9.89
CA PRO A 25 20.54 -16.27 10.41
C PRO A 25 19.15 -16.11 9.80
N GLU A 26 18.72 -14.87 9.56
CA GLU A 26 17.44 -14.52 8.95
C GLU A 26 17.29 -15.03 7.52
N ASN A 27 18.39 -15.27 6.80
CA ASN A 27 18.42 -15.73 5.41
C ASN A 27 18.68 -17.26 5.29
N CYS A 28 18.57 -18.00 6.40
CA CYS A 28 18.88 -19.43 6.42
C CYS A 28 17.96 -20.30 5.54
N CYS A 29 16.80 -19.78 5.15
CA CYS A 29 15.86 -20.42 4.22
C CYS A 29 15.71 -19.63 2.90
N GLY A 30 16.77 -18.91 2.51
CA GLY A 30 16.81 -18.09 1.30
C GLY A 30 16.61 -16.61 1.57
N LEU A 31 16.94 -15.81 0.56
CA LEU A 31 16.83 -14.36 0.53
C LEU A 31 15.42 -13.91 0.18
N LYS A 32 15.13 -12.61 0.33
CA LYS A 32 13.83 -12.05 -0.08
C LYS A 32 13.65 -12.10 -1.60
N GLU A 33 12.40 -12.07 -2.04
CA GLU A 33 12.07 -12.13 -3.47
C GLU A 33 12.75 -11.01 -4.27
N SER A 34 12.68 -9.77 -3.79
CA SER A 34 13.34 -8.64 -4.44
C SER A 34 14.85 -8.86 -4.61
N GLU A 35 15.51 -9.40 -3.60
CA GLU A 35 16.95 -9.69 -3.60
C GLU A 35 17.31 -10.80 -4.60
N VAL A 36 16.47 -11.83 -4.73
CA VAL A 36 16.66 -12.89 -5.72
C VAL A 36 16.48 -12.36 -7.14
N LEU A 37 15.46 -11.52 -7.39
CA LEU A 37 15.24 -10.91 -8.69
C LEU A 37 16.37 -9.95 -9.08
N MET A 38 16.85 -9.13 -8.15
CA MET A 38 18.01 -8.25 -8.37
C MET A 38 19.26 -9.06 -8.68
N LEU A 39 19.52 -10.16 -7.95
CA LEU A 39 20.64 -11.05 -8.23
C LEU A 39 20.55 -11.66 -9.64
N ILE A 40 19.37 -12.18 -10.01
CA ILE A 40 19.13 -12.76 -11.34
C ILE A 40 19.40 -11.71 -12.43
N SER A 41 18.90 -10.50 -12.26
CA SER A 41 19.10 -9.37 -13.18
C SER A 41 20.56 -8.97 -13.31
N ASP A 42 21.19 -8.60 -12.20
CA ASP A 42 22.52 -8.00 -12.19
C ASP A 42 23.59 -9.00 -12.62
N ILE A 43 23.55 -10.22 -12.08
CA ILE A 43 24.53 -11.27 -12.39
C ILE A 43 24.27 -11.88 -13.76
N GLY A 44 22.99 -12.03 -14.17
CA GLY A 44 22.64 -12.45 -15.53
C GLY A 44 23.22 -11.50 -16.57
N ALA A 45 23.05 -10.19 -16.37
CA ALA A 45 23.64 -9.17 -17.23
C ALA A 45 25.17 -9.17 -17.20
N GLY A 46 25.78 -9.34 -16.02
CA GLY A 46 27.24 -9.44 -15.86
C GLY A 46 27.85 -10.63 -16.60
N ILE A 47 27.25 -11.82 -16.48
CA ILE A 47 27.69 -13.03 -17.19
C ILE A 47 27.55 -12.84 -18.71
N GLN A 48 26.41 -12.31 -19.16
CA GLN A 48 26.19 -12.06 -20.58
C GLN A 48 27.27 -11.12 -21.14
N TYR A 49 27.58 -10.04 -20.43
CA TYR A 49 28.64 -9.11 -20.82
C TYR A 49 30.00 -9.78 -20.94
N LEU A 50 30.39 -10.62 -19.97
CA LEU A 50 31.65 -11.36 -20.03
C LEU A 50 31.69 -12.28 -21.26
N HIS A 51 30.62 -13.03 -21.52
CA HIS A 51 30.54 -13.98 -22.64
C HIS A 51 30.54 -13.27 -23.99
N GLU A 52 29.87 -12.13 -24.13
CA GLU A 52 29.91 -11.29 -25.35
C GLU A 52 31.32 -10.74 -25.62
N ASN A 53 32.09 -10.48 -24.57
CA ASN A 53 33.51 -10.12 -24.65
C ASN A 53 34.43 -11.33 -24.64
N LYS A 54 33.90 -12.55 -24.86
CA LYS A 54 34.66 -13.79 -24.97
C LYS A 54 35.46 -14.17 -23.72
N ILE A 55 35.02 -13.71 -22.55
CA ILE A 55 35.63 -14.01 -21.25
C ILE A 55 34.76 -15.04 -20.52
N ILE A 56 35.34 -16.15 -20.08
CA ILE A 56 34.70 -17.11 -19.16
C ILE A 56 35.21 -16.86 -17.74
N HIS A 57 34.32 -16.77 -16.76
CA HIS A 57 34.68 -16.48 -15.37
C HIS A 57 35.30 -17.68 -14.65
N ARG A 58 34.68 -18.87 -14.75
CA ARG A 58 35.13 -20.17 -14.20
C ARG A 58 35.15 -20.34 -12.68
N ASP A 59 35.09 -19.28 -11.89
CA ASP A 59 34.95 -19.36 -10.42
C ASP A 59 33.77 -18.52 -9.89
N LEU A 60 32.61 -18.61 -10.55
CA LEU A 60 31.43 -17.86 -10.11
C LEU A 60 30.85 -18.51 -8.84
N LYS A 61 30.75 -17.73 -7.76
CA LYS A 61 30.27 -18.17 -6.44
C LYS A 61 29.84 -16.96 -5.60
N PRO A 62 29.09 -17.13 -4.50
CA PRO A 62 28.66 -16.00 -3.68
C PRO A 62 29.78 -15.15 -3.09
N GLU A 63 30.98 -15.71 -2.89
CA GLU A 63 32.17 -14.98 -2.42
C GLU A 63 32.71 -14.02 -3.49
N ASN A 64 32.51 -14.34 -4.77
CA ASN A 64 32.94 -13.54 -5.92
C ASN A 64 31.82 -12.63 -6.46
N ILE A 65 30.75 -12.46 -5.68
CA ILE A 65 29.67 -11.52 -5.95
C ILE A 65 29.66 -10.51 -4.81
N VAL A 66 29.85 -9.24 -5.14
CA VAL A 66 29.82 -8.15 -4.16
C VAL A 66 28.58 -7.29 -4.32
N LEU A 67 28.13 -6.72 -3.21
CA LEU A 67 27.05 -5.76 -3.14
C LEU A 67 27.67 -4.37 -3.04
N GLN A 68 27.28 -3.48 -3.96
CA GLN A 68 27.67 -2.07 -3.95
C GLN A 68 26.44 -1.20 -3.88
N GLU A 69 26.42 -0.25 -2.95
CA GLU A 69 25.42 0.80 -2.90
C GLU A 69 25.72 1.86 -3.96
N ILE A 70 24.76 2.10 -4.87
CA ILE A 70 24.85 3.09 -5.93
C ILE A 70 23.59 3.95 -5.86
N GLY A 71 23.71 5.13 -5.25
CA GLY A 71 22.54 5.93 -4.88
C GLY A 71 21.68 5.17 -3.87
N GLU A 72 20.38 5.06 -4.11
CA GLU A 72 19.43 4.32 -3.25
C GLU A 72 19.29 2.84 -3.63
N LYS A 73 20.14 2.32 -4.53
CA LYS A 73 20.04 0.94 -5.05
C LYS A 73 21.25 0.10 -4.67
N LEU A 74 20.99 -1.12 -4.21
CA LEU A 74 22.01 -2.14 -3.98
C LEU A 74 22.21 -2.95 -5.26
N VAL A 75 23.41 -2.93 -5.83
CA VAL A 75 23.73 -3.57 -7.11
C VAL A 75 24.72 -4.71 -6.90
N HIS A 76 24.45 -5.87 -7.50
CA HIS A 76 25.37 -7.00 -7.48
C HIS A 76 26.42 -6.87 -8.58
N LYS A 77 27.69 -7.12 -8.25
CA LYS A 77 28.81 -7.08 -9.21
C LYS A 77 29.65 -8.34 -9.13
N ILE A 78 30.12 -8.79 -10.28
CA ILE A 78 31.04 -9.93 -10.39
C ILE A 78 32.46 -9.41 -10.17
N ILE A 79 33.20 -10.08 -9.30
CA ILE A 79 34.61 -9.78 -9.01
C ILE A 79 35.48 -11.02 -9.23
N ASP A 80 36.80 -10.84 -9.13
CA ASP A 80 37.81 -11.91 -9.18
C ASP A 80 37.87 -12.67 -10.51
N LEU A 81 38.37 -11.98 -11.54
CA LEU A 81 38.73 -12.58 -12.82
C LEU A 81 40.09 -13.32 -12.79
N GLY A 82 40.64 -13.65 -11.61
CA GLY A 82 41.94 -14.33 -11.49
C GLY A 82 41.95 -15.73 -12.12
N TYR A 83 40.78 -16.36 -12.19
CA TYR A 83 40.56 -17.61 -12.93
C TYR A 83 39.87 -17.40 -14.28
N ALA A 84 39.69 -16.16 -14.76
CA ALA A 84 39.04 -15.95 -16.04
C ALA A 84 39.92 -16.40 -17.22
N LYS A 85 39.31 -16.69 -18.37
CA LYS A 85 40.05 -16.99 -19.62
C LYS A 85 39.38 -16.36 -20.82
N ASP A 86 40.20 -15.81 -21.72
CA ASP A 86 39.82 -15.29 -23.03
C ASP A 86 39.72 -16.44 -24.04
N LEU A 87 38.60 -16.51 -24.76
CA LEU A 87 38.31 -17.51 -25.77
C LEU A 87 39.00 -17.25 -27.12
N ASP A 88 39.55 -16.05 -27.37
CA ASP A 88 40.19 -15.71 -28.64
C ASP A 88 41.51 -16.45 -28.91
N GLN A 89 42.05 -17.19 -27.93
CA GLN A 89 43.22 -18.06 -28.09
C GLN A 89 42.87 -19.49 -28.57
N GLY A 90 41.75 -19.67 -29.27
CA GLY A 90 41.45 -20.86 -30.09
C GLY A 90 41.32 -22.19 -29.33
N SER A 91 41.10 -22.20 -28.03
CA SER A 91 41.19 -23.42 -27.21
C SER A 91 39.96 -23.65 -26.34
N LEU A 92 39.31 -24.81 -26.55
CA LEU A 92 38.55 -25.45 -25.48
C LEU A 92 39.42 -25.49 -24.22
N CYS A 93 38.82 -25.15 -23.10
CA CYS A 93 39.57 -25.04 -21.85
C CYS A 93 39.68 -26.43 -21.20
N THR A 94 40.84 -26.76 -20.64
CA THR A 94 41.12 -28.07 -20.01
C THR A 94 41.67 -27.95 -18.59
N SER A 95 41.93 -26.73 -18.10
CA SER A 95 42.50 -26.49 -16.77
C SER A 95 41.46 -26.70 -15.67
N PHE A 96 41.82 -27.48 -14.65
CA PHE A 96 41.03 -27.68 -13.43
C PHE A 96 41.24 -26.49 -12.47
N VAL A 97 40.32 -25.53 -12.48
CA VAL A 97 40.35 -24.31 -11.65
C VAL A 97 38.95 -23.99 -11.13
N GLY A 98 38.85 -23.30 -10.01
CA GLY A 98 37.58 -22.89 -9.39
C GLY A 98 37.27 -23.60 -8.08
N THR A 99 36.17 -23.19 -7.45
CA THR A 99 35.72 -23.67 -6.14
C THR A 99 34.84 -24.90 -6.31
N LEU A 100 35.29 -26.05 -5.79
CA LEU A 100 34.69 -27.36 -6.02
C LEU A 100 33.18 -27.43 -5.75
N GLN A 101 32.65 -26.60 -4.85
CA GLN A 101 31.24 -26.58 -4.48
C GLN A 101 30.30 -26.01 -5.55
N TYR A 102 30.81 -25.20 -6.49
CA TYR A 102 30.04 -24.53 -7.56
C TYR A 102 30.50 -24.93 -8.96
N LEU A 103 31.45 -25.87 -9.03
CA LEU A 103 32.10 -26.29 -10.25
C LEU A 103 31.16 -27.14 -11.12
N ALA A 104 31.19 -26.91 -12.43
CA ALA A 104 30.41 -27.68 -13.38
C ALA A 104 30.91 -29.14 -13.50
N PRO A 105 30.03 -30.12 -13.76
CA PRO A 105 30.38 -31.55 -13.86
C PRO A 105 31.55 -31.86 -14.80
N GLU A 106 31.61 -31.21 -15.96
CA GLU A 106 32.62 -31.43 -16.99
C GLU A 106 34.05 -31.09 -16.54
N LEU A 107 34.20 -30.19 -15.55
CA LEU A 107 35.49 -29.83 -14.98
C LEU A 107 36.04 -30.97 -14.10
N PHE A 108 35.19 -31.73 -13.40
CA PHE A 108 35.63 -32.93 -12.66
C PHE A 108 36.07 -34.06 -13.59
N GLU A 109 35.47 -34.15 -14.78
CA GLU A 109 35.80 -35.16 -15.78
C GLU A 109 37.02 -34.76 -16.65
N SER A 110 37.68 -33.63 -16.36
CA SER A 110 38.78 -33.06 -17.15
C SER A 110 38.47 -32.95 -18.65
N LYS A 111 37.19 -32.74 -18.97
CA LYS A 111 36.72 -32.62 -20.35
C LYS A 111 36.94 -31.20 -20.87
N PRO A 112 37.08 -31.02 -22.19
CA PRO A 112 37.04 -29.70 -22.80
C PRO A 112 35.70 -29.00 -22.46
N TYR A 113 35.76 -27.75 -21.99
CA TYR A 113 34.57 -27.01 -21.55
C TYR A 113 34.41 -25.64 -22.25
N THR A 114 33.22 -25.07 -22.14
CA THR A 114 32.78 -23.82 -22.81
C THR A 114 32.21 -22.81 -21.81
N VAL A 115 31.63 -21.70 -22.29
CA VAL A 115 30.92 -20.69 -21.47
C VAL A 115 29.83 -21.29 -20.55
N THR A 116 29.34 -22.49 -20.87
CA THR A 116 28.30 -23.21 -20.12
C THR A 116 28.71 -23.59 -18.69
N VAL A 117 30.00 -23.54 -18.34
CA VAL A 117 30.45 -23.72 -16.95
C VAL A 117 29.92 -22.62 -16.04
N ASP A 118 29.88 -21.38 -16.53
CA ASP A 118 29.36 -20.24 -15.77
C ASP A 118 27.84 -20.34 -15.58
N TYR A 119 27.12 -20.98 -16.50
CA TYR A 119 25.67 -21.24 -16.37
C TYR A 119 25.38 -22.19 -15.20
N TRP A 120 26.18 -23.24 -15.03
CA TRP A 120 26.03 -24.16 -13.91
C TRP A 120 26.30 -23.46 -12.57
N SER A 121 27.41 -22.71 -12.50
CA SER A 121 27.76 -21.94 -11.31
C SER A 121 26.67 -20.91 -10.98
N PHE A 122 26.13 -20.22 -11.98
CA PHE A 122 25.04 -19.27 -11.80
C PHE A 122 23.75 -19.93 -11.32
N GLY A 123 23.35 -21.06 -11.92
CA GLY A 123 22.19 -21.84 -11.46
C GLY A 123 22.35 -22.30 -10.01
N THR A 124 23.56 -22.70 -9.61
CA THR A 124 23.88 -23.10 -8.24
C THR A 124 23.73 -21.91 -7.28
N VAL A 125 24.22 -20.72 -7.68
CA VAL A 125 24.09 -19.48 -6.91
C VAL A 125 22.62 -19.04 -6.78
N ILE A 126 21.83 -19.06 -7.87
CA ILE A 126 20.39 -18.72 -7.83
C ILE A 126 19.66 -19.67 -6.86
N PHE A 127 19.89 -20.98 -6.97
CA PHE A 127 19.28 -21.96 -6.10
C PHE A 127 19.63 -21.69 -4.62
N GLU A 128 20.92 -21.52 -4.32
CA GLU A 128 21.36 -21.27 -2.95
C GLU A 128 20.81 -19.96 -2.39
N CYS A 129 20.73 -18.91 -3.21
CA CYS A 129 20.13 -17.64 -2.83
C CYS A 129 18.62 -17.77 -2.58
N THR A 130 17.95 -18.68 -3.27
CA THR A 130 16.51 -18.93 -3.13
C THR A 130 16.18 -19.82 -1.94
N CYS A 131 17.04 -20.79 -1.61
CA CYS A 131 16.73 -21.85 -0.63
C CYS A 131 17.60 -21.81 0.63
N GLY A 132 18.70 -21.06 0.64
CA GLY A 132 19.67 -20.99 1.74
C GLY A 132 20.68 -22.15 1.79
N PHE A 133 20.65 -23.06 0.80
CA PHE A 133 21.58 -24.18 0.69
C PHE A 133 21.81 -24.58 -0.78
N ARG A 134 22.93 -25.26 -1.07
CA ARG A 134 23.30 -25.68 -2.44
C ARG A 134 22.40 -26.81 -2.99
N PRO A 135 22.13 -26.84 -4.32
CA PRO A 135 21.15 -27.75 -4.95
C PRO A 135 21.47 -29.24 -4.78
N PHE A 136 22.75 -29.62 -4.75
CA PHE A 136 23.16 -31.02 -4.85
C PHE A 136 23.97 -31.44 -3.63
N LEU A 137 23.37 -32.28 -2.77
CA LEU A 137 24.00 -32.99 -1.64
C LEU A 137 25.00 -32.12 -0.86
N HIS A 138 24.57 -30.94 -0.42
CA HIS A 138 25.41 -29.87 0.12
C HIS A 138 26.27 -30.23 1.35
N HIS A 139 25.94 -31.31 2.06
CA HIS A 139 26.71 -31.83 3.19
C HIS A 139 27.88 -32.75 2.77
N MET A 140 27.89 -33.22 1.52
CA MET A 140 28.92 -34.12 0.99
C MET A 140 30.04 -33.34 0.29
N GLN A 141 31.23 -33.95 0.26
CA GLN A 141 32.34 -33.41 -0.53
C GLN A 141 32.05 -33.55 -2.02
N PRO A 142 32.51 -32.61 -2.87
CA PRO A 142 32.24 -32.59 -4.31
C PRO A 142 32.43 -33.92 -5.03
N VAL A 143 33.61 -34.52 -4.88
CA VAL A 143 33.94 -35.82 -5.50
C VAL A 143 32.95 -36.93 -5.12
N GLN A 144 32.43 -36.92 -3.88
CA GLN A 144 31.49 -37.92 -3.41
C GLN A 144 30.10 -37.72 -4.02
N TRP A 145 29.60 -36.47 -4.04
CA TRP A 145 28.26 -36.22 -4.58
C TRP A 145 28.21 -36.33 -6.09
N THR A 146 29.28 -36.02 -6.84
CA THR A 146 29.31 -36.12 -8.31
C THR A 146 28.89 -37.51 -8.78
N SER A 147 29.37 -38.58 -8.12
CA SER A 147 29.03 -39.96 -8.45
C SER A 147 27.54 -40.29 -8.27
N LYS A 148 26.90 -39.66 -7.27
CA LYS A 148 25.48 -39.84 -6.96
C LYS A 148 24.58 -39.00 -7.89
N VAL A 149 25.00 -37.77 -8.20
CA VAL A 149 24.19 -36.78 -8.95
C VAL A 149 24.32 -36.94 -10.46
N LYS A 150 25.33 -37.67 -10.96
CA LYS A 150 25.49 -37.98 -12.39
C LYS A 150 24.24 -38.60 -13.04
N ASN A 151 23.44 -39.31 -12.26
CA ASN A 151 22.21 -39.97 -12.72
C ASN A 151 20.96 -39.08 -12.63
N LYS A 152 21.10 -37.77 -12.37
CA LYS A 152 19.98 -36.84 -12.33
C LYS A 152 19.24 -36.80 -13.66
N GLY A 153 17.92 -36.65 -13.61
CA GLY A 153 17.10 -36.35 -14.76
C GLY A 153 17.38 -34.95 -15.33
N PRO A 154 16.94 -34.69 -16.58
CA PRO A 154 17.17 -33.41 -17.26
C PRO A 154 16.46 -32.23 -16.58
N LYS A 155 15.37 -32.49 -15.84
CA LYS A 155 14.60 -31.46 -15.11
C LYS A 155 14.91 -31.38 -13.62
N ASP A 156 15.77 -32.24 -13.11
CA ASP A 156 16.07 -32.23 -11.68
C ASP A 156 16.95 -31.02 -11.36
N ILE A 157 16.51 -30.21 -10.40
CA ILE A 157 17.23 -29.00 -9.93
C ILE A 157 17.82 -29.18 -8.53
N MET A 158 17.42 -30.23 -7.82
CA MET A 158 17.85 -30.52 -6.46
C MET A 158 18.09 -32.01 -6.26
N ALA A 159 19.08 -32.35 -5.44
CA ALA A 159 19.29 -33.69 -4.88
C ALA A 159 19.58 -33.60 -3.38
N VAL A 160 18.74 -34.23 -2.56
CA VAL A 160 18.89 -34.28 -1.09
C VAL A 160 18.94 -35.72 -0.61
N GLU A 161 19.63 -35.95 0.50
CA GLU A 161 19.64 -37.25 1.18
C GLU A 161 18.47 -37.26 2.18
N ASP A 162 17.62 -38.28 2.10
CA ASP A 162 16.54 -38.48 3.08
C ASP A 162 17.06 -39.09 4.39
N MET A 163 16.19 -39.27 5.37
CA MET A 163 16.61 -39.80 6.69
C MET A 163 17.13 -41.24 6.63
N ASN A 164 16.87 -41.97 5.54
CA ASN A 164 17.36 -43.34 5.33
C ASN A 164 18.69 -43.37 4.58
N GLY A 165 19.24 -42.22 4.19
CA GLY A 165 20.47 -42.14 3.40
C GLY A 165 20.24 -42.29 1.89
N GLU A 166 18.98 -42.31 1.42
CA GLU A 166 18.67 -42.40 0.00
C GLU A 166 18.68 -41.02 -0.67
N VAL A 167 19.21 -40.94 -1.89
CA VAL A 167 19.22 -39.70 -2.67
C VAL A 167 17.88 -39.50 -3.36
N ARG A 168 17.20 -38.39 -3.05
CA ARG A 168 15.96 -37.95 -3.68
C ARG A 168 16.25 -36.77 -4.61
N PHE A 169 15.88 -36.92 -5.87
CA PHE A 169 15.91 -35.84 -6.85
C PHE A 169 14.56 -35.10 -6.89
N SER A 170 14.59 -33.81 -7.17
CA SER A 170 13.39 -32.98 -7.30
C SER A 170 13.54 -31.99 -8.45
N VAL A 171 12.43 -31.80 -9.17
CA VAL A 171 12.26 -30.76 -10.21
C VAL A 171 11.69 -29.46 -9.64
N ARG A 172 11.31 -29.45 -8.36
CA ARG A 172 10.65 -28.35 -7.65
C ARG A 172 11.55 -27.75 -6.58
N LEU A 173 11.41 -26.45 -6.37
CA LEU A 173 12.07 -25.74 -5.28
C LEU A 173 11.51 -26.22 -3.93
N PRO A 174 12.37 -26.43 -2.93
CA PRO A 174 11.94 -26.82 -1.58
C PRO A 174 11.18 -25.69 -0.89
N TYR A 175 10.26 -26.06 0.01
CA TYR A 175 9.66 -25.16 0.99
C TYR A 175 10.34 -25.36 2.36
N PRO A 176 10.60 -24.30 3.15
CA PRO A 176 10.29 -22.89 2.87
C PRO A 176 11.26 -22.21 1.89
N ASN A 177 10.72 -21.26 1.11
CA ASN A 177 11.46 -20.26 0.35
C ASN A 177 10.62 -18.98 0.27
N ASN A 178 11.20 -17.87 -0.16
CA ASN A 178 10.57 -16.56 -0.15
C ASN A 178 10.04 -16.12 -1.53
N LEU A 179 9.97 -16.99 -2.53
CA LEU A 179 9.38 -16.64 -3.83
C LEU A 179 7.86 -16.76 -3.80
N SER A 180 7.21 -15.78 -4.41
CA SER A 180 5.78 -15.78 -4.66
C SER A 180 5.43 -16.86 -5.69
N ARG A 181 4.22 -17.39 -5.55
CA ARG A 181 3.74 -18.51 -6.36
C ARG A 181 3.88 -18.30 -7.88
N PRO A 182 3.63 -17.11 -8.46
CA PRO A 182 3.83 -16.88 -9.89
C PRO A 182 5.27 -17.01 -10.37
N LEU A 183 6.26 -16.78 -9.50
CA LEU A 183 7.68 -16.86 -9.85
C LEU A 183 8.28 -18.27 -9.71
N LEU A 184 7.65 -19.15 -8.93
CA LEU A 184 8.17 -20.49 -8.69
C LEU A 184 8.43 -21.27 -9.99
N GLU A 185 7.41 -21.43 -10.84
CA GLU A 185 7.54 -22.22 -12.07
C GLU A 185 8.53 -21.58 -13.08
N PRO A 186 8.49 -20.26 -13.36
CA PRO A 186 9.49 -19.60 -14.19
C PRO A 186 10.93 -19.78 -13.68
N VAL A 187 11.17 -19.60 -12.37
CA VAL A 187 12.50 -19.76 -11.77
C VAL A 187 12.94 -21.23 -11.76
N GLU A 188 12.03 -22.17 -11.47
CA GLU A 188 12.29 -23.61 -11.60
C GLU A 188 12.69 -23.97 -13.04
N SER A 189 11.99 -23.43 -14.05
CA SER A 189 12.31 -23.63 -15.47
C SER A 189 13.69 -23.06 -15.84
N LEU A 190 14.03 -21.86 -15.36
CA LEU A 190 15.37 -21.30 -15.53
C LEU A 190 16.44 -22.19 -14.90
N LEU A 191 16.23 -22.65 -13.67
CA LEU A 191 17.16 -23.55 -12.97
C LEU A 191 17.31 -24.89 -13.70
N GLN A 192 16.24 -25.43 -14.29
CA GLN A 192 16.29 -26.64 -15.10
C GLN A 192 17.26 -26.47 -16.27
N MET A 193 17.27 -25.32 -16.95
CA MET A 193 18.21 -25.05 -18.05
C MET A 193 19.65 -24.82 -17.59
N LEU A 194 19.84 -24.15 -16.45
CA LEU A 194 21.16 -23.80 -15.91
C LEU A 194 21.85 -25.01 -15.23
N LEU A 195 21.09 -25.90 -14.59
CA LEU A 195 21.58 -27.06 -13.84
C LEU A 195 21.50 -28.38 -14.63
N LEU A 196 21.50 -28.31 -15.97
CA LEU A 196 21.65 -29.47 -16.83
C LEU A 196 23.04 -30.08 -16.66
N TRP A 197 23.09 -31.42 -16.51
CA TRP A 197 24.35 -32.15 -16.38
C TRP A 197 25.17 -32.07 -17.68
N ASP A 198 24.51 -32.31 -18.81
CA ASP A 198 25.13 -32.24 -20.13
C ASP A 198 25.50 -30.80 -20.50
N ALA A 199 26.79 -30.56 -20.74
CA ALA A 199 27.32 -29.25 -21.05
C ALA A 199 26.85 -28.73 -22.43
N ALA A 200 26.58 -29.61 -23.40
CA ALA A 200 26.20 -29.20 -24.75
C ALA A 200 24.77 -28.62 -24.83
N THR A 201 23.86 -29.15 -24.01
CA THR A 201 22.45 -28.72 -23.95
C THR A 201 22.16 -27.72 -22.83
N ARG A 202 23.12 -27.50 -21.92
CA ARG A 202 23.01 -26.51 -20.83
C ARG A 202 22.82 -25.09 -21.38
N GLY A 203 21.85 -24.37 -20.82
CA GLY A 203 21.40 -23.08 -21.33
C GLY A 203 20.17 -23.15 -22.24
N GLY A 204 19.64 -24.34 -22.52
CA GLY A 204 18.35 -24.53 -23.19
C GLY A 204 18.40 -24.52 -24.73
N GLY A 205 19.60 -24.54 -25.33
CA GLY A 205 19.77 -24.40 -26.77
C GLY A 205 19.66 -22.94 -27.23
N LEU A 206 19.59 -22.72 -28.54
CA LEU A 206 19.42 -21.39 -29.13
C LEU A 206 17.93 -21.08 -29.29
N ASP A 207 17.55 -19.90 -28.80
CA ASP A 207 16.26 -19.30 -29.02
C ASP A 207 16.10 -18.93 -30.51
N PRO A 208 15.02 -19.37 -31.18
CA PRO A 208 14.86 -19.19 -32.62
C PRO A 208 14.67 -17.73 -33.04
N ASP A 209 14.18 -16.87 -32.14
CA ASP A 209 13.87 -15.47 -32.44
C ASP A 209 15.08 -14.56 -32.19
N THR A 210 15.82 -14.80 -31.11
CA THR A 210 16.94 -13.95 -30.69
C THR A 210 18.31 -14.50 -31.06
N ASN A 211 18.40 -15.78 -31.46
CA ASN A 211 19.64 -16.52 -31.68
C ASN A 211 20.60 -16.48 -30.47
N LYS A 212 20.06 -16.27 -29.26
CA LYS A 212 20.77 -16.31 -27.98
C LYS A 212 20.42 -17.60 -27.23
N PRO A 213 21.23 -18.03 -26.25
CA PRO A 213 20.86 -19.14 -25.37
C PRO A 213 19.49 -18.91 -24.71
N SER A 214 18.59 -19.89 -24.76
CA SER A 214 17.21 -19.76 -24.27
C SER A 214 17.10 -19.41 -22.78
N CYS A 215 18.13 -19.69 -21.98
CA CYS A 215 18.20 -19.25 -20.59
C CYS A 215 18.15 -17.72 -20.43
N TYR A 216 18.68 -16.94 -21.37
CA TYR A 216 18.58 -15.47 -21.35
C TYR A 216 17.17 -14.99 -21.68
N THR A 217 16.48 -15.63 -22.63
CA THR A 217 15.06 -15.36 -22.89
C THR A 217 14.22 -15.64 -21.65
N ALA A 218 14.45 -16.77 -20.98
CA ALA A 218 13.74 -17.12 -19.75
C ALA A 218 14.01 -16.13 -18.61
N LEU A 219 15.26 -15.72 -18.45
CA LEU A 219 15.65 -14.68 -17.49
C LEU A 219 14.89 -13.38 -17.77
N GLN A 220 14.90 -12.91 -19.01
CA GLN A 220 14.21 -11.68 -19.39
C GLN A 220 12.70 -11.78 -19.19
N ASN A 221 12.10 -12.94 -19.48
CA ASN A 221 10.68 -13.19 -19.25
C ASN A 221 10.33 -13.09 -17.77
N ILE A 222 11.15 -13.66 -16.87
CA ILE A 222 10.99 -13.53 -15.41
C ILE A 222 11.05 -12.07 -14.98
N LEU A 223 12.07 -11.32 -15.42
CA LEU A 223 12.28 -9.92 -15.03
C LEU A 223 11.20 -8.97 -15.58
N ASN A 224 10.55 -9.34 -16.70
CA ASN A 224 9.47 -8.56 -17.30
C ASN A 224 8.09 -8.88 -16.68
N MET A 225 7.98 -9.88 -15.80
CA MET A 225 6.71 -10.21 -15.15
C MET A 225 6.25 -9.04 -14.27
N ARG A 226 5.01 -8.59 -14.50
CA ARG A 226 4.35 -7.62 -13.61
C ARG A 226 3.50 -8.38 -12.61
N VAL A 227 4.01 -8.57 -11.40
CA VAL A 227 3.27 -9.26 -10.33
C VAL A 227 2.72 -8.22 -9.36
N ILE A 228 1.42 -8.27 -9.09
CA ILE A 228 0.80 -7.51 -8.01
C ILE A 228 0.61 -8.42 -6.79
N HIS A 229 0.99 -7.91 -5.62
CA HIS A 229 0.80 -8.58 -4.34
C HIS A 229 -0.33 -7.91 -3.57
N VAL A 230 -1.41 -8.66 -3.32
CA VAL A 230 -2.64 -8.20 -2.69
C VAL A 230 -2.81 -8.91 -1.35
N LEU A 231 -2.70 -8.18 -0.25
CA LEU A 231 -3.00 -8.68 1.09
C LEU A 231 -4.51 -8.57 1.34
N ASP A 232 -5.19 -9.71 1.44
CA ASP A 232 -6.59 -9.78 1.82
C ASP A 232 -6.73 -9.54 3.32
N MET A 233 -7.25 -8.37 3.67
CA MET A 233 -7.45 -7.93 5.05
C MET A 233 -8.65 -8.62 5.71
N THR A 234 -9.37 -9.51 5.03
CA THR A 234 -10.42 -10.34 5.64
C THR A 234 -9.90 -11.69 6.10
N SER A 235 -8.95 -12.28 5.37
CA SER A 235 -8.39 -13.62 5.61
C SER A 235 -6.93 -13.64 6.07
N ALA A 236 -6.26 -12.48 6.07
CA ALA A 236 -4.82 -12.32 6.28
C ALA A 236 -3.93 -13.06 5.26
N GLN A 237 -4.45 -13.41 4.08
CA GLN A 237 -3.68 -14.08 3.03
C GLN A 237 -3.07 -13.10 2.04
N LEU A 238 -1.83 -13.37 1.65
CA LEU A 238 -1.14 -12.64 0.59
C LEU A 238 -1.34 -13.35 -0.76
N HIS A 239 -2.05 -12.73 -1.67
CA HIS A 239 -2.28 -13.22 -3.03
C HIS A 239 -1.31 -12.55 -3.99
N SER A 240 -0.65 -13.33 -4.85
CA SER A 240 0.25 -12.80 -5.88
C SER A 240 -0.30 -13.14 -7.25
N LEU A 241 -0.52 -12.14 -8.09
CA LEU A 241 -1.19 -12.27 -9.39
C LEU A 241 -0.34 -11.60 -10.48
N VAL A 242 -0.14 -12.30 -11.61
CA VAL A 242 0.47 -11.69 -12.80
C VAL A 242 -0.56 -10.77 -13.44
N LEU A 243 -0.16 -9.53 -13.71
CA LEU A 243 -0.95 -8.52 -14.41
C LEU A 243 -0.68 -8.56 -15.92
N GLY A 244 -1.76 -8.43 -16.70
CA GLY A 244 -1.63 -8.12 -18.13
C GLY A 244 -1.18 -6.67 -18.36
N ALA A 245 -0.54 -6.40 -19.50
CA ALA A 245 -0.04 -5.05 -19.83
C ALA A 245 -1.14 -3.97 -19.79
N GLU A 246 -2.33 -4.31 -20.30
CA GLU A 246 -3.51 -3.42 -20.39
C GLU A 246 -4.69 -3.95 -19.55
N GLU A 247 -4.42 -4.72 -18.50
CA GLU A 247 -5.48 -5.26 -17.65
C GLU A 247 -6.22 -4.13 -16.93
N SER A 248 -7.55 -4.16 -16.96
CA SER A 248 -8.38 -3.18 -16.26
C SER A 248 -8.51 -3.52 -14.77
N LEU A 249 -8.78 -2.51 -13.92
CA LEU A 249 -9.05 -2.75 -12.51
C LEU A 249 -10.22 -3.73 -12.31
N HIS A 250 -11.26 -3.64 -13.14
CA HIS A 250 -12.41 -4.54 -13.05
C HIS A 250 -12.04 -6.00 -13.33
N SER A 251 -11.17 -6.26 -14.31
CA SER A 251 -10.66 -7.61 -14.58
C SER A 251 -9.87 -8.16 -13.38
N LEU A 252 -9.01 -7.32 -12.79
CA LEU A 252 -8.28 -7.70 -11.57
C LEU A 252 -9.25 -8.00 -10.41
N GLN A 253 -10.29 -7.19 -10.22
CA GLN A 253 -11.29 -7.41 -9.16
C GLN A 253 -12.05 -8.73 -9.35
N LEU A 254 -12.41 -9.08 -10.59
CA LEU A 254 -13.05 -10.38 -10.89
C LEU A 254 -12.11 -11.55 -10.56
N ARG A 255 -10.82 -11.43 -10.90
CA ARG A 255 -9.81 -12.44 -10.52
C ARG A 255 -9.60 -12.53 -9.02
N LEU A 256 -9.65 -11.40 -8.31
CA LEU A 256 -9.58 -11.39 -6.85
C LEU A 256 -10.78 -12.12 -6.25
N GLU A 257 -11.99 -11.87 -6.76
CA GLU A 257 -13.20 -12.60 -6.33
C GLU A 257 -13.04 -14.12 -6.52
N THR A 258 -12.44 -14.59 -7.61
CA THR A 258 -12.23 -16.03 -7.83
C THR A 258 -11.06 -16.63 -7.04
N ASN A 259 -10.02 -15.83 -6.78
CA ASN A 259 -8.75 -16.31 -6.22
C ASN A 259 -8.64 -16.14 -4.70
N THR A 260 -9.46 -15.29 -4.08
CA THR A 260 -9.56 -15.21 -2.61
C THR A 260 -10.59 -16.19 -2.09
N GLN A 261 -10.36 -16.70 -0.87
CA GLN A 261 -11.31 -17.61 -0.20
C GLN A 261 -12.60 -16.91 0.21
N THR A 262 -12.58 -15.58 0.28
CA THR A 262 -13.68 -14.74 0.78
C THR A 262 -14.65 -14.32 -0.33
N HIS A 263 -14.31 -14.52 -1.60
CA HIS A 263 -15.18 -14.26 -2.75
C HIS A 263 -15.87 -12.88 -2.70
N ILE A 264 -15.10 -11.84 -2.37
CA ILE A 264 -15.61 -10.47 -2.23
C ILE A 264 -16.02 -9.97 -3.63
N THR A 265 -17.29 -9.61 -3.80
CA THR A 265 -17.78 -9.10 -5.10
C THR A 265 -17.08 -7.78 -5.50
N PRO A 266 -16.83 -7.52 -6.80
CA PRO A 266 -16.10 -6.32 -7.26
C PRO A 266 -16.63 -4.98 -6.73
N LEU A 267 -17.95 -4.86 -6.49
CA LEU A 267 -18.57 -3.64 -5.94
C LEU A 267 -18.19 -3.42 -4.46
N SER A 268 -18.10 -4.51 -3.70
CA SER A 268 -17.72 -4.50 -2.29
C SER A 268 -16.21 -4.45 -2.07
N GLN A 269 -15.40 -4.71 -3.10
CA GLN A 269 -13.94 -4.61 -2.99
C GLN A 269 -13.50 -3.14 -2.85
N GLU A 270 -12.66 -2.89 -1.85
CA GLU A 270 -11.85 -1.68 -1.74
C GLU A 270 -10.36 -2.06 -1.75
N VAL A 271 -9.66 -1.74 -2.84
CA VAL A 271 -8.23 -1.99 -2.95
C VAL A 271 -7.47 -0.70 -2.66
N LEU A 272 -6.71 -0.68 -1.56
CA LEU A 272 -5.94 0.47 -1.08
C LEU A 272 -4.44 0.28 -1.28
N LEU A 273 -3.76 1.35 -1.65
CA LEU A 273 -2.30 1.46 -1.59
C LEU A 273 -1.83 1.66 -0.13
N GLU A 274 -0.53 1.49 0.15
CA GLU A 274 0.06 1.83 1.46
C GLU A 274 -0.21 3.28 1.89
N THR A 275 -0.41 4.18 0.94
CA THR A 275 -0.78 5.58 1.20
C THR A 275 -2.23 5.73 1.66
N GLY A 276 -3.05 4.68 1.61
CA GLY A 276 -4.50 4.67 1.91
C GLY A 276 -5.37 5.20 0.78
N ILE A 277 -4.80 5.41 -0.41
CA ILE A 277 -5.53 5.83 -1.62
C ILE A 277 -6.10 4.58 -2.29
N SER A 278 -7.37 4.63 -2.69
CA SER A 278 -7.99 3.55 -3.47
C SER A 278 -7.46 3.53 -4.89
N LEU A 279 -7.32 2.35 -5.49
CA LEU A 279 -6.94 2.23 -6.91
C LEU A 279 -7.93 2.99 -7.81
N ASP A 280 -7.40 3.78 -8.76
CA ASP A 280 -8.21 4.54 -9.71
C ASP A 280 -8.81 3.58 -10.76
N PRO A 281 -10.15 3.45 -10.85
CA PRO A 281 -10.78 2.57 -11.84
C PRO A 281 -10.47 2.93 -13.29
N ARG A 282 -10.01 4.16 -13.56
CA ARG A 282 -9.69 4.65 -14.90
C ARG A 282 -8.27 4.32 -15.34
N ARG A 283 -7.42 3.81 -14.45
CA ARG A 283 -6.02 3.48 -14.75
C ARG A 283 -5.79 1.96 -14.64
N PRO A 284 -4.96 1.37 -15.51
CA PRO A 284 -4.50 -0.01 -15.33
C PRO A 284 -3.84 -0.20 -13.95
N PRO A 285 -4.09 -1.32 -13.25
CA PRO A 285 -3.45 -1.61 -11.96
C PRO A 285 -1.92 -1.64 -12.06
N ALA A 286 -1.35 -1.95 -13.23
CA ALA A 286 0.09 -1.93 -13.43
C ALA A 286 0.73 -0.55 -13.15
N HIS A 287 -0.03 0.55 -13.24
CA HIS A 287 0.48 1.89 -12.93
C HIS A 287 0.67 2.17 -11.43
N CYS A 288 0.12 1.34 -10.54
CA CYS A 288 0.36 1.50 -9.10
C CYS A 288 1.64 0.81 -8.62
N LEU A 289 2.25 0.00 -9.49
CA LEU A 289 3.49 -0.69 -9.21
C LEU A 289 4.68 0.28 -9.41
N PRO A 290 5.63 0.39 -8.47
CA PRO A 290 6.84 1.21 -8.62
C PRO A 290 7.64 0.91 -9.90
N GLU A 291 8.49 1.82 -10.35
CA GLU A 291 9.39 1.49 -11.47
C GLU A 291 10.53 0.57 -11.00
N GLY A 292 10.72 -0.57 -11.67
CA GLY A 292 11.81 -1.52 -11.40
C GLY A 292 11.35 -2.93 -11.02
N LEU A 293 12.31 -3.78 -10.66
CA LEU A 293 12.04 -5.15 -10.19
C LEU A 293 11.40 -5.11 -8.82
N GLN A 294 10.30 -5.84 -8.66
CA GLN A 294 9.49 -5.84 -7.46
C GLN A 294 9.40 -7.24 -6.89
N GLY A 295 9.60 -7.33 -5.59
CA GLY A 295 9.13 -8.45 -4.80
C GLY A 295 7.98 -8.03 -3.88
N TRP A 296 7.29 -9.01 -3.31
CA TRP A 296 6.27 -8.77 -2.28
C TRP A 296 6.78 -7.99 -1.08
N ASP A 297 8.09 -7.95 -0.84
CA ASP A 297 8.72 -7.22 0.26
C ASP A 297 8.85 -5.70 0.01
N ILE A 298 8.57 -5.24 -1.23
CA ILE A 298 8.65 -3.83 -1.63
C ILE A 298 7.26 -3.19 -1.74
N CYS A 299 6.34 -3.79 -2.49
CA CYS A 299 5.04 -3.20 -2.80
C CYS A 299 3.89 -4.18 -2.56
N ILE A 300 2.96 -3.79 -1.69
CA ILE A 300 1.74 -4.54 -1.40
C ILE A 300 0.55 -3.58 -1.48
N VAL A 301 -0.55 -4.07 -2.03
CA VAL A 301 -1.87 -3.42 -1.96
C VAL A 301 -2.79 -4.21 -1.03
N PHE A 302 -3.75 -3.53 -0.43
CA PHE A 302 -4.60 -4.10 0.61
C PHE A 302 -6.04 -4.20 0.12
N LEU A 303 -6.61 -5.39 0.16
CA LEU A 303 -8.00 -5.64 -0.20
C LEU A 303 -8.85 -5.61 1.07
N PHE A 304 -9.86 -4.74 1.09
CA PHE A 304 -10.88 -4.65 2.14
C PHE A 304 -12.25 -4.95 1.56
N ASP A 305 -13.15 -5.46 2.42
CA ASP A 305 -14.54 -5.70 2.09
C ASP A 305 -15.43 -4.62 2.73
N LYS A 306 -16.07 -3.82 1.89
CA LYS A 306 -16.99 -2.75 2.30
C LYS A 306 -18.31 -3.29 2.88
N SER A 307 -18.66 -4.53 2.58
CA SER A 307 -19.93 -5.14 3.00
C SER A 307 -19.91 -5.57 4.47
N LEU A 308 -18.72 -5.76 5.05
CA LEU A 308 -18.56 -6.16 6.44
C LEU A 308 -19.02 -5.08 7.42
N THR A 309 -19.37 -5.53 8.62
CA THR A 309 -19.62 -4.67 9.80
C THR A 309 -18.54 -4.83 10.86
N LYS A 310 -17.82 -5.95 10.82
CA LYS A 310 -16.74 -6.30 11.73
C LYS A 310 -15.82 -7.30 11.05
N TYR A 311 -14.53 -7.18 11.30
CA TYR A 311 -13.56 -8.22 10.94
C TYR A 311 -13.46 -9.23 12.10
N SER A 312 -13.80 -10.49 11.82
CA SER A 312 -13.83 -11.56 12.83
C SER A 312 -13.06 -12.83 12.45
N GLY A 313 -12.41 -12.87 11.28
CA GLY A 313 -11.77 -14.08 10.75
C GLY A 313 -12.74 -14.97 9.94
N PRO A 314 -12.25 -16.07 9.35
CA PRO A 314 -11.04 -16.81 9.75
C PRO A 314 -9.74 -16.16 9.25
N LEU A 315 -8.80 -15.94 10.19
CA LEU A 315 -7.45 -15.48 9.87
C LEU A 315 -6.59 -16.70 9.54
N THR A 316 -5.92 -16.67 8.40
CA THR A 316 -5.07 -17.77 7.96
C THR A 316 -3.76 -17.74 8.72
N ALA A 317 -3.47 -18.81 9.45
CA ALA A 317 -2.16 -18.98 10.09
C ALA A 317 -1.12 -19.42 9.06
N ARG A 318 0.13 -18.95 9.24
CA ARG A 318 1.28 -19.46 8.49
C ARG A 318 1.45 -20.95 8.81
N PRO A 319 1.53 -21.84 7.81
CA PRO A 319 1.74 -23.26 8.07
C PRO A 319 3.16 -23.49 8.59
N LEU A 320 3.27 -24.31 9.63
CA LEU A 320 4.55 -24.80 10.12
C LEU A 320 5.18 -25.76 9.10
N PRO A 321 6.47 -25.62 8.74
CA PRO A 321 7.18 -26.64 7.98
C PRO A 321 7.12 -27.99 8.70
N ASP A 322 7.07 -29.09 7.95
CA ASP A 322 6.92 -30.45 8.52
C ASP A 322 8.02 -30.78 9.55
N SER A 323 9.25 -30.34 9.28
CA SER A 323 10.38 -30.56 10.18
C SER A 323 10.25 -29.79 11.50
N VAL A 324 9.70 -28.58 11.44
CA VAL A 324 9.41 -27.73 12.61
C VAL A 324 8.22 -28.29 13.38
N ASN A 325 7.17 -28.73 12.69
CA ASN A 325 6.02 -29.40 13.31
C ASN A 325 6.43 -30.68 14.05
N PHE A 326 7.39 -31.43 13.51
CA PHE A 326 7.96 -32.60 14.20
C PHE A 326 8.58 -32.22 15.56
N ILE A 327 9.47 -31.22 15.62
CA ILE A 327 10.10 -30.82 16.90
C ILE A 327 9.11 -30.18 17.88
N VAL A 328 8.04 -29.53 17.38
CA VAL A 328 6.98 -28.99 18.24
C VAL A 328 6.19 -30.12 18.91
N ARG A 329 5.94 -31.23 18.21
CA ARG A 329 5.26 -32.40 18.79
C ARG A 329 6.17 -33.22 19.71
N GLU A 330 7.43 -33.39 19.30
CA GLU A 330 8.40 -34.28 19.93
C GLU A 330 9.56 -33.49 20.57
N THR A 331 9.24 -32.50 21.40
CA THR A 331 10.16 -31.45 21.88
C THR A 331 11.45 -31.96 22.53
N LYS A 332 11.38 -33.07 23.26
CA LYS A 332 12.52 -33.65 24.01
C LYS A 332 13.35 -34.64 23.21
N THR A 333 13.02 -34.88 21.94
CA THR A 333 13.76 -35.81 21.08
C THR A 333 15.18 -35.30 20.86
N GLN A 334 16.16 -36.15 21.13
CA GLN A 334 17.57 -35.86 20.88
C GLN A 334 17.86 -36.05 19.39
N LEU A 335 18.20 -34.98 18.69
CA LEU A 335 18.53 -35.01 17.27
C LEU A 335 19.99 -34.62 17.02
N PRO A 336 20.64 -35.16 15.97
CA PRO A 336 21.99 -34.76 15.61
C PRO A 336 22.09 -33.25 15.37
N LEU A 337 23.20 -32.62 15.77
CA LEU A 337 23.42 -31.18 15.59
C LEU A 337 23.30 -30.73 14.12
N SER A 338 23.67 -31.59 13.16
CA SER A 338 23.50 -31.34 11.72
C SER A 338 22.03 -31.26 11.32
N ALA A 339 21.18 -32.15 11.84
CA ALA A 339 19.74 -32.13 11.61
C ALA A 339 19.09 -30.91 12.30
N LEU A 340 19.48 -30.64 13.55
CA LEU A 340 19.00 -29.48 14.30
C LEU A 340 19.32 -28.16 13.60
N ARG A 341 20.50 -28.03 12.99
CA ARG A 341 20.87 -26.82 12.24
C ARG A 341 19.85 -26.50 11.14
N LYS A 342 19.34 -27.51 10.44
CA LYS A 342 18.30 -27.33 9.42
C LYS A 342 16.97 -26.95 10.06
N VAL A 343 16.50 -27.75 11.02
CA VAL A 343 15.17 -27.55 11.63
C VAL A 343 15.08 -26.24 12.40
N TRP A 344 16.13 -25.85 13.13
CA TRP A 344 16.17 -24.57 13.85
C TRP A 344 16.30 -23.39 12.88
N GLY A 345 16.96 -23.56 11.74
CA GLY A 345 16.92 -22.57 10.65
C GLY A 345 15.49 -22.35 10.15
N GLU A 346 14.77 -23.43 9.83
CA GLU A 346 13.36 -23.36 9.42
C GLU A 346 12.46 -22.75 10.52
N ALA A 347 12.74 -23.04 11.79
CA ALA A 347 12.04 -22.43 12.93
C ALA A 347 12.30 -20.91 13.04
N VAL A 348 13.54 -20.47 12.87
CA VAL A 348 13.90 -19.04 12.85
C VAL A 348 13.22 -18.36 11.67
N SER A 349 13.28 -18.94 10.47
CA SER A 349 12.59 -18.43 9.28
C SER A 349 11.08 -18.32 9.50
N TYR A 350 10.46 -19.30 10.16
CA TYR A 350 9.05 -19.24 10.54
C TYR A 350 8.76 -18.07 11.50
N ILE A 351 9.59 -17.85 12.52
CA ILE A 351 9.45 -16.74 13.49
C ILE A 351 9.62 -15.38 12.79
N CYS A 352 10.64 -15.22 11.94
CA CYS A 352 10.83 -14.04 11.10
C CYS A 352 9.60 -13.81 10.20
N GLY A 353 9.09 -14.87 9.58
CA GLY A 353 7.89 -14.84 8.74
C GLY A 353 6.65 -14.33 9.49
N LEU A 354 6.44 -14.76 10.75
CA LEU A 354 5.34 -14.25 11.58
C LEU A 354 5.47 -12.75 11.89
N LYS A 355 6.70 -12.27 12.18
CA LYS A 355 6.96 -10.83 12.36
C LYS A 355 6.63 -10.05 11.08
N GLU A 356 7.08 -10.54 9.92
CA GLU A 356 6.81 -9.90 8.64
C GLU A 356 5.31 -9.91 8.28
N ASP A 357 4.61 -11.01 8.54
CA ASP A 357 3.15 -11.10 8.38
C ASP A 357 2.43 -10.04 9.22
N TYR A 358 2.84 -9.86 10.48
CA TYR A 358 2.31 -8.82 11.35
C TYR A 358 2.59 -7.41 10.81
N ILE A 359 3.82 -7.12 10.39
CA ILE A 359 4.20 -5.81 9.83
C ILE A 359 3.33 -5.50 8.60
N ARG A 360 3.11 -6.47 7.71
CA ARG A 360 2.25 -6.30 6.53
C ARG A 360 0.81 -5.96 6.92
N LEU A 361 0.21 -6.71 7.85
CA LEU A 361 -1.15 -6.45 8.33
C LEU A 361 -1.26 -5.09 9.00
N TYR A 362 -0.24 -4.69 9.75
CA TYR A 362 -0.17 -3.38 10.37
C TYR A 362 -0.11 -2.25 9.32
N ARG A 363 0.67 -2.42 8.25
CA ARG A 363 0.66 -1.49 7.10
C ARG A 363 -0.74 -1.38 6.48
N GLY A 364 -1.47 -2.49 6.37
CA GLY A 364 -2.85 -2.51 5.90
C GLY A 364 -3.79 -1.72 6.82
N GLN A 365 -3.73 -1.94 8.14
CA GLN A 365 -4.49 -1.14 9.11
C GLN A 365 -4.17 0.37 8.98
N ARG A 366 -2.90 0.73 8.82
CA ARG A 366 -2.48 2.11 8.60
C ARG A 366 -3.05 2.68 7.29
N ALA A 367 -3.05 1.91 6.21
CA ALA A 367 -3.67 2.31 4.94
C ALA A 367 -5.17 2.57 5.11
N ALA A 368 -5.89 1.71 5.85
CA ALA A 368 -7.30 1.93 6.18
C ALA A 368 -7.52 3.19 7.02
N MET A 369 -6.65 3.45 8.01
CA MET A 369 -6.70 4.68 8.81
C MET A 369 -6.46 5.93 7.94
N LEU A 370 -5.46 5.92 7.05
CA LEU A 370 -5.20 7.03 6.12
C LEU A 370 -6.38 7.25 5.17
N SER A 371 -7.04 6.18 4.72
CA SER A 371 -8.27 6.26 3.95
C SER A 371 -9.38 6.94 4.77
N LEU A 372 -9.64 6.48 5.99
CA LEU A 372 -10.62 7.08 6.90
C LEU A 372 -10.36 8.57 7.15
N LEU A 373 -9.11 8.96 7.39
CA LEU A 373 -8.74 10.36 7.62
C LEU A 373 -9.05 11.24 6.39
N ARG A 374 -8.86 10.73 5.16
CA ARG A 374 -9.27 11.46 3.94
C ARG A 374 -10.78 11.63 3.86
N TYR A 375 -11.54 10.57 4.17
CA TYR A 375 -13.00 10.65 4.24
C TYR A 375 -13.44 11.69 5.29
N ASN A 376 -12.78 11.72 6.45
CA ASN A 376 -13.03 12.69 7.51
C ASN A 376 -12.71 14.12 7.06
N THR A 377 -11.58 14.36 6.40
CA THR A 377 -11.25 15.68 5.84
C THR A 377 -12.30 16.15 4.84
N ASN A 378 -12.78 15.26 3.97
CA ASN A 378 -13.85 15.59 3.01
C ASN A 378 -15.18 15.87 3.72
N LEU A 379 -15.52 15.09 4.75
CA LEU A 379 -16.70 15.31 5.59
C LEU A 379 -16.65 16.69 6.26
N THR A 380 -15.50 17.06 6.85
CA THR A 380 -15.30 18.38 7.47
C THR A 380 -15.43 19.52 6.46
N ARG A 381 -14.91 19.37 5.24
CA ARG A 381 -15.12 20.37 4.17
C ARG A 381 -16.60 20.56 3.85
N TYR A 382 -17.35 19.47 3.72
CA TYR A 382 -18.80 19.51 3.50
C TYR A 382 -19.56 20.13 4.68
N LYS A 383 -19.18 19.79 5.91
CA LYS A 383 -19.73 20.41 7.13
C LYS A 383 -19.57 21.93 7.10
N ASN A 384 -18.38 22.43 6.81
CA ASN A 384 -18.11 23.86 6.78
C ASN A 384 -18.96 24.57 5.71
N LEU A 385 -19.11 23.96 4.53
CA LEU A 385 -19.99 24.47 3.47
C LEU A 385 -21.46 24.50 3.92
N LEU A 386 -21.95 23.43 4.55
CA LEU A 386 -23.32 23.35 5.06
C LEU A 386 -23.58 24.44 6.11
N PHE A 387 -22.66 24.63 7.05
CA PHE A 387 -22.80 25.60 8.12
C PHE A 387 -22.81 27.03 7.57
N SER A 388 -21.91 27.33 6.61
CA SER A 388 -21.90 28.62 5.91
C SER A 388 -23.25 28.92 5.23
N GLN A 389 -23.81 27.95 4.50
CA GLN A 389 -25.11 28.11 3.84
C GLN A 389 -26.29 28.22 4.83
N SER A 390 -26.25 27.46 5.92
CA SER A 390 -27.25 27.55 6.99
C SER A 390 -27.25 28.95 7.62
N GLN A 391 -26.07 29.51 7.93
CA GLN A 391 -25.98 30.87 8.49
C GLN A 391 -26.48 31.94 7.51
N GLN A 392 -26.14 31.81 6.23
CA GLN A 392 -26.66 32.70 5.18
C GLN A 392 -28.19 32.67 5.10
N LEU A 393 -28.79 31.47 5.16
CA LEU A 393 -30.24 31.32 5.17
C LEU A 393 -30.86 31.94 6.44
N ARG A 394 -30.26 31.72 7.63
CA ARG A 394 -30.73 32.34 8.88
C ARG A 394 -30.71 33.86 8.81
N ALA A 395 -29.63 34.44 8.29
CA ALA A 395 -29.51 35.89 8.13
C ALA A 395 -30.58 36.44 7.16
N LYS A 396 -30.77 35.78 6.00
CA LYS A 396 -31.80 36.17 5.02
C LYS A 396 -33.21 36.03 5.58
N LEU A 397 -33.49 34.99 6.34
CA LEU A 397 -34.77 34.80 7.02
C LEU A 397 -35.01 35.86 8.09
N ALA A 398 -34.01 36.19 8.91
CA ALA A 398 -34.12 37.25 9.91
C ALA A 398 -34.43 38.60 9.26
N PHE A 399 -33.72 38.95 8.18
CA PHE A 399 -33.99 40.14 7.39
C PHE A 399 -35.40 40.11 6.78
N PHE A 400 -35.78 39.00 6.14
CA PHE A 400 -37.11 38.83 5.53
C PHE A 400 -38.24 38.99 6.55
N LYS A 401 -38.10 38.36 7.73
CA LYS A 401 -39.09 38.40 8.82
C LYS A 401 -39.26 39.81 9.37
N SER A 402 -38.15 40.50 9.67
CA SER A 402 -38.22 41.91 10.10
C SER A 402 -38.89 42.78 9.04
N SER A 403 -38.55 42.57 7.77
CA SER A 403 -39.10 43.33 6.65
C SER A 403 -40.59 43.04 6.42
N ILE A 404 -41.04 41.78 6.46
CA ILE A 404 -42.46 41.44 6.24
C ILE A 404 -43.35 41.87 7.41
N GLN A 405 -42.84 41.77 8.64
CA GLN A 405 -43.60 42.17 9.82
C GLN A 405 -43.83 43.68 9.84
N HIS A 406 -42.81 44.46 9.50
CA HIS A 406 -42.95 45.91 9.30
C HIS A 406 -44.01 46.22 8.24
N ASP A 407 -43.94 45.56 7.08
CA ASP A 407 -44.87 45.73 5.98
C ASP A 407 -46.32 45.39 6.38
N LEU A 408 -46.54 44.31 7.13
CA LEU A 408 -47.84 43.90 7.65
C LEU A 408 -48.40 44.90 8.69
N GLU A 409 -47.55 45.40 9.60
CA GLU A 409 -47.94 46.39 10.60
C GLU A 409 -48.38 47.71 9.95
N GLN A 410 -47.60 48.24 9.01
CA GLN A 410 -47.93 49.47 8.30
C GLN A 410 -49.17 49.30 7.43
N TYR A 411 -49.28 48.17 6.74
CA TYR A 411 -50.47 47.84 5.95
C TYR A 411 -51.73 47.79 6.82
N THR A 412 -51.64 47.24 8.04
CA THR A 412 -52.77 47.19 8.98
C THR A 412 -53.21 48.59 9.41
N LYS A 413 -52.26 49.49 9.70
CA LYS A 413 -52.54 50.89 10.07
C LYS A 413 -53.24 51.66 8.94
N GLN A 414 -52.81 51.48 7.70
CA GLN A 414 -53.37 52.21 6.54
C GLN A 414 -54.64 51.57 5.96
N ARG A 415 -55.00 50.34 6.35
CA ARG A 415 -56.12 49.57 5.75
C ARG A 415 -57.46 50.28 5.76
N SER A 416 -57.75 51.11 6.76
CA SER A 416 -59.04 51.82 6.89
C SER A 416 -59.13 53.14 6.10
N ILE A 417 -57.99 53.71 5.69
CA ILE A 417 -57.90 55.05 5.09
C ILE A 417 -57.29 55.02 3.69
N GLY A 418 -56.47 54.01 3.37
CA GLY A 418 -55.73 53.86 2.12
C GLY A 418 -56.17 52.68 1.25
N ILE A 419 -55.22 52.09 0.51
CA ILE A 419 -55.50 51.01 -0.44
C ILE A 419 -55.54 49.67 0.29
N SER A 420 -56.63 48.91 0.11
CA SER A 420 -56.79 47.58 0.67
C SER A 420 -56.90 46.49 -0.40
N SER A 421 -56.22 45.37 -0.17
CA SER A 421 -56.24 44.13 -0.95
C SER A 421 -56.13 42.92 -0.02
N GLU A 422 -57.25 42.23 0.22
CA GLU A 422 -57.27 41.03 1.08
C GLU A 422 -56.46 39.87 0.52
N LYS A 423 -56.42 39.73 -0.81
CA LYS A 423 -55.62 38.69 -1.49
C LYS A 423 -54.12 38.87 -1.21
N MET A 424 -53.65 40.11 -1.20
CA MET A 424 -52.25 40.44 -0.93
C MET A 424 -51.91 40.18 0.54
N LEU A 425 -52.75 40.67 1.45
CA LEU A 425 -52.59 40.43 2.89
C LEU A 425 -52.48 38.93 3.21
N LYS A 426 -53.38 38.11 2.65
CA LYS A 426 -53.34 36.65 2.82
C LYS A 426 -52.04 36.04 2.28
N THR A 427 -51.59 36.47 1.10
CA THR A 427 -50.33 36.00 0.51
C THR A 427 -49.12 36.36 1.37
N TRP A 428 -49.12 37.52 2.03
CA TRP A 428 -48.03 37.94 2.90
C TRP A 428 -48.02 37.19 4.22
N GLN A 429 -49.19 36.92 4.80
CA GLN A 429 -49.32 36.05 5.97
C GLN A 429 -48.82 34.62 5.66
N GLU A 430 -49.24 34.05 4.52
CA GLU A 430 -48.74 32.73 4.08
C GLU A 430 -47.21 32.73 3.85
N ASN A 431 -46.64 33.86 3.44
CA ASN A 431 -45.20 34.00 3.26
C ASN A 431 -44.46 34.13 4.61
N GLU A 432 -45.05 34.77 5.60
CA GLU A 432 -44.54 34.82 6.98
C GLU A 432 -44.52 33.40 7.58
N ASP A 433 -45.61 32.66 7.47
CA ASP A 433 -45.71 31.26 7.92
C ASP A 433 -44.66 30.36 7.25
N LYS A 434 -44.47 30.51 5.92
CA LYS A 434 -43.42 29.77 5.18
C LYS A 434 -42.01 30.11 5.64
N ALA A 435 -41.75 31.36 6.05
CA ALA A 435 -40.45 31.74 6.59
C ALA A 435 -40.17 31.08 7.95
N ASP A 436 -41.20 30.81 8.74
CA ASP A 436 -41.09 30.01 9.97
C ASP A 436 -40.75 28.54 9.66
N GLU A 437 -41.37 27.95 8.65
CA GLU A 437 -40.99 26.61 8.18
C GLU A 437 -39.54 26.54 7.71
N PHE A 438 -39.09 27.52 6.93
CA PHE A 438 -37.69 27.59 6.48
C PHE A 438 -36.70 27.84 7.60
N THR A 439 -37.12 28.43 8.72
CA THR A 439 -36.25 28.56 9.91
C THR A 439 -35.87 27.19 10.45
N LYS A 440 -36.78 26.20 10.38
CA LYS A 440 -36.50 24.80 10.75
C LYS A 440 -35.54 24.13 9.76
N VAL A 441 -35.64 24.45 8.47
CA VAL A 441 -34.72 23.96 7.43
C VAL A 441 -33.28 24.47 7.66
N ALA A 442 -33.14 25.68 8.18
CA ALA A 442 -31.84 26.24 8.51
C ALA A 442 -31.22 25.62 9.77
N ASP A 443 -31.97 24.83 10.55
CA ASP A 443 -31.45 24.15 11.73
C ASP A 443 -30.75 22.84 11.35
N VAL A 444 -29.42 22.88 11.38
CA VAL A 444 -28.52 21.75 11.06
C VAL A 444 -27.72 21.29 12.27
N GLY A 445 -28.07 21.73 13.49
CA GLY A 445 -27.31 21.43 14.71
C GLY A 445 -27.14 19.93 14.97
N TYR A 446 -28.18 19.14 14.70
CA TYR A 446 -28.14 17.67 14.86
C TYR A 446 -27.08 16.99 13.98
N LEU A 447 -26.81 17.51 12.76
CA LEU A 447 -25.75 16.98 11.90
C LEU A 447 -24.37 17.38 12.41
N ASP A 448 -24.25 18.54 13.04
CA ASP A 448 -23.00 18.99 13.64
C ASP A 448 -22.61 18.12 14.84
N GLU A 449 -23.57 17.84 15.73
CA GLU A 449 -23.39 16.94 16.86
C GLU A 449 -22.91 15.54 16.41
N ASP A 450 -23.59 14.96 15.41
CA ASP A 450 -23.21 13.67 14.83
C ASP A 450 -21.78 13.67 14.26
N ILE A 451 -21.41 14.73 13.54
CA ILE A 451 -20.08 14.87 12.91
C ILE A 451 -19.00 15.10 13.96
N VAL A 452 -19.24 15.94 14.97
CA VAL A 452 -18.29 16.22 16.04
C VAL A 452 -18.05 14.99 16.91
N ALA A 453 -19.11 14.23 17.22
CA ALA A 453 -19.00 12.95 17.92
C ALA A 453 -18.14 11.97 17.13
N LEU A 454 -18.44 11.78 15.84
CA LEU A 454 -17.66 10.91 14.95
C LEU A 454 -16.21 11.38 14.80
N HIS A 455 -15.98 12.68 14.67
CA HIS A 455 -14.63 13.24 14.59
C HIS A 455 -13.82 12.97 15.86
N SER A 456 -14.44 13.12 17.03
CA SER A 456 -13.80 12.82 18.32
C SER A 456 -13.41 11.35 18.43
N GLU A 457 -14.29 10.43 18.03
CA GLU A 457 -13.97 9.00 17.97
C GLU A 457 -12.80 8.69 17.03
N ILE A 458 -12.73 9.35 15.86
CA ILE A 458 -11.62 9.18 14.91
C ILE A 458 -10.29 9.67 15.51
N VAL A 459 -10.31 10.79 16.24
CA VAL A 459 -9.12 11.33 16.92
C VAL A 459 -8.65 10.39 18.03
N GLU A 460 -9.56 9.78 18.78
CA GLU A 460 -9.22 8.78 19.79
C GLU A 460 -8.59 7.53 19.17
N LEU A 461 -9.16 7.04 18.06
CA LEU A 461 -8.60 5.91 17.31
C LEU A 461 -7.17 6.19 16.84
N GLN A 462 -6.90 7.40 16.36
CA GLN A 462 -5.56 7.80 15.91
C GLN A 462 -4.54 7.82 17.06
N ARG A 463 -4.96 8.11 18.29
CA ARG A 463 -4.08 8.16 19.47
C ARG A 463 -3.75 6.79 20.05
N SER A 464 -4.39 5.72 19.56
CA SER A 464 -4.22 4.37 20.10
C SER A 464 -2.77 3.85 19.94
N PRO A 465 -2.08 3.46 21.04
CA PRO A 465 -0.65 3.10 21.01
C PRO A 465 -0.37 1.68 20.50
N ILE A 466 -1.36 1.00 19.93
CA ILE A 466 -1.33 -0.44 19.54
C ILE A 466 -0.11 -0.76 18.67
N ALA A 467 0.23 0.15 17.75
CA ALA A 467 1.27 -0.01 16.75
C ALA A 467 2.69 -0.22 17.30
N ARG A 468 3.19 0.75 18.08
CA ARG A 468 4.61 0.82 18.46
C ARG A 468 4.97 -0.25 19.48
N ARG A 469 4.14 -0.43 20.52
CA ARG A 469 4.47 -1.32 21.64
C ARG A 469 4.54 -2.79 21.26
N GLN A 470 3.75 -3.24 20.28
CA GLN A 470 3.67 -4.65 19.90
C GLN A 470 4.70 -5.04 18.83
N GLY A 471 5.13 -4.09 17.99
CA GLY A 471 6.25 -4.28 17.06
C GLY A 471 7.54 -4.65 17.80
N ASP A 472 7.86 -3.92 18.87
CA ASP A 472 9.05 -4.13 19.69
C ASP A 472 9.09 -5.54 20.31
N VAL A 473 7.94 -6.09 20.73
CA VAL A 473 7.88 -7.43 21.32
C VAL A 473 8.15 -8.52 20.29
N MET A 474 7.58 -8.40 19.08
CA MET A 474 7.84 -9.35 17.98
C MET A 474 9.31 -9.30 17.55
N GLU A 475 9.91 -8.11 17.52
CA GLU A 475 11.33 -7.92 17.24
C GLU A 475 12.22 -8.59 18.29
N GLN A 476 11.93 -8.39 19.59
CA GLN A 476 12.67 -9.06 20.66
C GLN A 476 12.57 -10.59 20.61
N LEU A 477 11.43 -11.14 20.20
CA LEU A 477 11.25 -12.59 20.06
C LEU A 477 12.05 -13.15 18.87
N GLU A 478 12.07 -12.42 17.76
CA GLU A 478 12.91 -12.73 16.59
C GLU A 478 14.40 -12.72 16.95
N GLU A 479 14.88 -11.64 17.58
CA GLU A 479 16.29 -11.50 17.98
C GLU A 479 16.74 -12.65 18.88
N LYS A 480 15.90 -13.05 19.85
CA LYS A 480 16.17 -14.20 20.73
C LYS A 480 16.25 -15.51 19.96
N ALA A 481 15.35 -15.75 19.01
CA ALA A 481 15.37 -16.96 18.18
C ALA A 481 16.64 -17.01 17.30
N ILE A 482 17.00 -15.88 16.69
CA ILE A 482 18.24 -15.71 15.93
C ILE A 482 19.47 -16.02 16.79
N GLU A 483 19.50 -15.51 18.02
CA GLU A 483 20.61 -15.72 18.95
C GLU A 483 20.75 -17.19 19.37
N LEU A 484 19.64 -17.88 19.66
CA LEU A 484 19.65 -19.34 19.91
C LEU A 484 20.22 -20.12 18.71
N TYR A 485 19.86 -19.74 17.49
CA TYR A 485 20.37 -20.40 16.30
C TYR A 485 21.86 -20.09 16.06
N LYS A 486 22.33 -18.88 16.33
CA LYS A 486 23.78 -18.55 16.31
C LYS A 486 24.56 -19.42 17.30
N GLN A 487 24.05 -19.59 18.51
CA GLN A 487 24.66 -20.44 19.54
C GLN A 487 24.72 -21.90 19.08
N LEU A 488 23.67 -22.43 18.44
CA LEU A 488 23.69 -23.76 17.85
C LEU A 488 24.76 -23.89 16.75
N LYS A 489 24.84 -22.92 15.83
CA LYS A 489 25.87 -22.89 14.77
C LYS A 489 27.29 -22.85 15.34
N ALA A 490 27.51 -22.14 16.45
CA ALA A 490 28.80 -22.10 17.14
C ALA A 490 29.13 -23.45 17.78
N LYS A 491 28.17 -24.09 18.46
CA LYS A 491 28.32 -25.44 19.02
C LYS A 491 28.69 -26.48 17.96
N CYS A 492 28.13 -26.40 16.76
CA CYS A 492 28.45 -27.30 15.64
C CYS A 492 29.91 -27.22 15.14
N LYS A 493 30.65 -26.16 15.49
CA LYS A 493 32.05 -25.95 15.08
C LYS A 493 33.07 -26.41 16.13
N SER A 494 32.61 -26.83 17.32
CA SER A 494 33.46 -27.26 18.44
C SER A 494 34.00 -28.69 18.24
N PRO A 495 35.31 -28.97 18.45
CA PRO A 495 35.90 -30.31 18.27
C PRO A 495 35.64 -31.34 19.39
N ASP A 496 35.19 -30.94 20.59
CA ASP A 496 35.02 -31.84 21.76
C ASP A 496 33.68 -31.59 22.54
N PRO A 497 33.14 -32.60 23.29
CA PRO A 497 31.70 -32.94 23.33
C PRO A 497 31.01 -32.73 24.73
N PRO A 498 29.70 -33.02 24.92
CA PRO A 498 29.15 -34.39 25.02
C PRO A 498 27.88 -34.60 24.18
N HIS A 499 27.90 -35.64 23.33
CA HIS A 499 26.85 -36.02 22.39
C HIS A 499 26.63 -34.96 21.31
N GLY A 500 26.93 -35.29 20.04
CA GLY A 500 26.58 -34.47 18.88
C GLY A 500 25.07 -34.39 18.64
N TYR A 501 24.28 -34.33 19.72
CA TYR A 501 22.84 -34.36 19.81
C TYR A 501 22.37 -33.30 20.80
N SER A 502 21.20 -32.72 20.55
CA SER A 502 20.53 -31.83 21.50
C SER A 502 19.01 -31.96 21.32
N ASP A 503 18.22 -31.46 22.27
CA ASP A 503 16.78 -31.31 22.07
C ASP A 503 16.43 -29.92 21.53
N SER A 504 15.14 -29.70 21.25
CA SER A 504 14.64 -28.44 20.70
C SER A 504 13.81 -27.64 21.71
N SER A 505 13.96 -27.88 23.02
CA SER A 505 13.08 -27.29 24.05
C SER A 505 13.08 -25.77 24.04
N ASP A 506 14.26 -25.15 23.96
CA ASP A 506 14.38 -23.69 23.96
C ASP A 506 13.80 -23.07 22.68
N MET A 507 14.08 -23.69 21.51
CA MET A 507 13.54 -23.21 20.23
C MET A 507 12.02 -23.39 20.16
N VAL A 508 11.48 -24.52 20.63
CA VAL A 508 10.03 -24.76 20.69
C VAL A 508 9.36 -23.77 21.62
N LYS A 509 9.97 -23.46 22.77
CA LYS A 509 9.47 -22.40 23.66
C LYS A 509 9.38 -21.05 22.94
N MET A 510 10.41 -20.70 22.14
CA MET A 510 10.38 -19.47 21.33
C MET A 510 9.26 -19.50 20.29
N ILE A 511 9.09 -20.59 19.54
CA ILE A 511 7.99 -20.74 18.56
C ILE A 511 6.64 -20.51 19.23
N LEU A 512 6.38 -21.18 20.35
CA LEU A 512 5.11 -21.09 21.06
C LEU A 512 4.85 -19.67 21.60
N GLN A 513 5.88 -19.02 22.14
CA GLN A 513 5.78 -17.63 22.61
C GLN A 513 5.46 -16.66 21.47
N THR A 514 6.10 -16.82 20.30
CA THR A 514 5.84 -15.99 19.12
C THR A 514 4.42 -16.20 18.59
N VAL A 515 3.95 -17.45 18.46
CA VAL A 515 2.58 -17.74 18.01
C VAL A 515 1.54 -17.16 18.98
N GLN A 516 1.72 -17.35 20.29
CA GLN A 516 0.81 -16.79 21.30
C GLN A 516 0.79 -15.26 21.28
N ASN A 517 1.96 -14.61 21.10
CA ASN A 517 2.02 -13.17 20.95
C ASN A 517 1.31 -12.72 19.67
N GLN A 518 1.54 -13.42 18.55
CA GLN A 518 0.91 -13.15 17.26
C GLN A 518 -0.62 -13.17 17.37
N ASP A 519 -1.21 -14.22 17.94
CA ASP A 519 -2.66 -14.33 18.10
C ASP A 519 -3.26 -13.16 18.90
N ARG A 520 -2.55 -12.74 19.96
CA ARG A 520 -2.94 -11.58 20.77
C ARG A 520 -2.92 -10.28 19.96
N VAL A 521 -1.81 -9.99 19.30
CA VAL A 521 -1.65 -8.72 18.55
C VAL A 521 -2.55 -8.66 17.32
N LEU A 522 -2.82 -9.80 16.67
CA LEU A 522 -3.78 -9.90 15.59
C LEU A 522 -5.20 -9.56 16.07
N LYS A 523 -5.62 -10.11 17.22
CA LYS A 523 -6.94 -9.79 17.79
C LYS A 523 -7.11 -8.30 18.05
N ASP A 524 -6.09 -7.65 18.60
CA ASP A 524 -6.10 -6.20 18.85
C ASP A 524 -6.14 -5.40 17.53
N LEU A 525 -5.32 -5.80 16.55
CA LEU A 525 -5.26 -5.20 15.21
C LEU A 525 -6.62 -5.23 14.51
N TYR A 526 -7.29 -6.39 14.52
CA TYR A 526 -8.57 -6.59 13.87
C TYR A 526 -9.74 -5.94 14.61
N THR A 527 -9.63 -5.80 15.94
CA THR A 527 -10.57 -5.00 16.72
C THR A 527 -10.48 -3.53 16.29
N HIS A 528 -9.27 -2.99 16.21
CA HIS A 528 -9.05 -1.62 15.79
C HIS A 528 -9.45 -1.39 14.31
N LEU A 529 -9.16 -2.35 13.42
CA LEU A 529 -9.60 -2.30 12.02
C LEU A 529 -11.14 -2.30 11.89
N SER A 530 -11.83 -3.06 12.74
CA SER A 530 -13.30 -3.06 12.78
C SER A 530 -13.85 -1.69 13.19
N THR A 531 -13.22 -1.01 14.15
CA THR A 531 -13.65 0.34 14.54
C THR A 531 -13.40 1.35 13.41
N ILE A 532 -12.26 1.27 12.71
CA ILE A 532 -11.99 2.09 11.52
C ILE A 532 -13.08 1.90 10.46
N LEU A 533 -13.47 0.65 10.19
CA LEU A 533 -14.56 0.32 9.25
C LEU A 533 -15.90 0.95 9.66
N VAL A 534 -16.27 0.84 10.93
CA VAL A 534 -17.51 1.43 11.47
C VAL A 534 -17.50 2.94 11.33
N CYS A 535 -16.41 3.62 11.70
CA CYS A 535 -16.28 5.07 11.53
C CYS A 535 -16.41 5.45 10.05
N LYS A 536 -15.74 4.73 9.14
CA LYS A 536 -15.81 5.00 7.71
C LYS A 536 -17.22 4.85 7.16
N ARG A 537 -17.94 3.81 7.58
CA ARG A 537 -19.34 3.60 7.20
C ARG A 537 -20.25 4.73 7.70
N ARG A 538 -20.08 5.16 8.95
CA ARG A 538 -20.81 6.32 9.50
C ARG A 538 -20.57 7.60 8.69
N ILE A 539 -19.33 7.84 8.23
CA ILE A 539 -19.05 8.96 7.31
C ILE A 539 -19.84 8.81 6.00
N VAL A 540 -19.79 7.63 5.39
CA VAL A 540 -20.52 7.34 4.14
C VAL A 540 -22.03 7.53 4.30
N ASP A 541 -22.59 7.10 5.43
CA ASP A 541 -24.02 7.25 5.73
C ASP A 541 -24.44 8.71 6.02
N LEU A 542 -23.49 9.56 6.44
CA LEU A 542 -23.72 11.00 6.67
C LEU A 542 -23.74 11.82 5.38
N PHE A 543 -22.96 11.44 4.35
CA PHE A 543 -22.86 12.22 3.10
C PHE A 543 -24.22 12.50 2.44
N PRO A 544 -25.10 11.50 2.21
CA PRO A 544 -26.42 11.76 1.61
C PRO A 544 -27.32 12.68 2.45
N LYS A 545 -27.18 12.65 3.77
CA LYS A 545 -27.93 13.53 4.68
C LYS A 545 -27.46 14.98 4.54
N LEU A 546 -26.14 15.18 4.46
CA LEU A 546 -25.53 16.50 4.24
C LEU A 546 -25.90 17.08 2.88
N GLU A 547 -25.82 16.29 1.81
CA GLU A 547 -26.22 16.72 0.47
C GLU A 547 -27.69 17.15 0.43
N ARG A 548 -28.58 16.37 1.06
CA ARG A 548 -29.99 16.71 1.15
C ARG A 548 -30.22 18.01 1.93
N ALA A 549 -29.52 18.20 3.05
CA ALA A 549 -29.61 19.43 3.84
C ALA A 549 -29.16 20.66 3.03
N VAL A 550 -28.03 20.56 2.32
CA VAL A 550 -27.53 21.61 1.41
C VAL A 550 -28.57 21.96 0.33
N VAL A 551 -29.17 20.96 -0.32
CA VAL A 551 -30.19 21.18 -1.35
C VAL A 551 -31.43 21.86 -0.77
N ASN A 552 -31.89 21.43 0.41
CA ASN A 552 -33.05 22.03 1.08
C ASN A 552 -32.78 23.49 1.46
N ILE A 553 -31.59 23.80 2.00
CA ILE A 553 -31.19 25.16 2.36
C ILE A 553 -31.16 26.05 1.12
N LYS A 554 -30.53 25.62 0.03
CA LYS A 554 -30.50 26.39 -1.23
C LYS A 554 -31.90 26.64 -1.80
N THR A 555 -32.78 25.66 -1.69
CA THR A 555 -34.17 25.79 -2.16
C THR A 555 -34.95 26.80 -1.32
N ALA A 556 -34.82 26.72 0.01
CA ALA A 556 -35.43 27.69 0.93
C ALA A 556 -34.88 29.10 0.71
N GLU A 557 -33.58 29.24 0.54
CA GLU A 557 -32.91 30.51 0.25
C GLU A 557 -33.45 31.16 -1.02
N ALA A 558 -33.56 30.39 -2.10
CA ALA A 558 -34.13 30.86 -3.35
C ALA A 558 -35.60 31.29 -3.18
N ALA A 559 -36.40 30.52 -2.44
CA ALA A 559 -37.79 30.85 -2.15
C ALA A 559 -37.93 32.16 -1.37
N VAL A 560 -37.15 32.36 -0.30
CA VAL A 560 -37.14 33.60 0.50
C VAL A 560 -36.78 34.81 -0.36
N MET A 561 -35.77 34.68 -1.23
CA MET A 561 -35.40 35.75 -2.16
C MET A 561 -36.54 36.09 -3.12
N GLN A 562 -37.23 35.08 -3.69
CA GLN A 562 -38.38 35.30 -4.56
C GLN A 562 -39.56 35.93 -3.82
N MET A 563 -39.84 35.50 -2.59
CA MET A 563 -40.89 36.07 -1.73
C MET A 563 -40.62 37.55 -1.46
N GLN A 564 -39.37 37.92 -1.13
CA GLN A 564 -38.98 39.31 -0.91
C GLN A 564 -39.14 40.15 -2.19
N MET A 565 -38.60 39.67 -3.32
CA MET A 565 -38.69 40.40 -4.59
C MET A 565 -40.14 40.58 -5.06
N LYS A 566 -40.97 39.55 -4.91
CA LYS A 566 -42.39 39.61 -5.27
C LYS A 566 -43.12 40.61 -4.39
N ARG A 567 -42.92 40.56 -3.07
CA ARG A 567 -43.55 41.49 -2.11
C ARG A 567 -43.20 42.94 -2.42
N GLN A 568 -41.93 43.24 -2.64
CA GLN A 568 -41.49 44.60 -2.98
C GLN A 568 -42.11 45.10 -4.29
N LYS A 569 -42.22 44.24 -5.33
CA LYS A 569 -42.92 44.61 -6.58
C LYS A 569 -44.41 44.88 -6.38
N GLU A 570 -45.07 44.13 -5.51
CA GLU A 570 -46.50 44.33 -5.18
C GLU A 570 -46.74 45.70 -4.54
N PHE A 571 -45.85 46.17 -3.66
CA PHE A 571 -45.90 47.53 -3.10
C PHE A 571 -45.83 48.61 -4.18
N TRP A 572 -44.86 48.50 -5.11
CA TRP A 572 -44.74 49.44 -6.23
C TRP A 572 -45.99 49.44 -7.12
N TYR A 573 -46.66 48.30 -7.25
CA TYR A 573 -47.92 48.21 -7.99
C TYR A 573 -49.08 48.90 -7.25
N LEU A 574 -49.18 48.74 -5.93
CA LEU A 574 -50.16 49.48 -5.13
C LEU A 574 -49.97 50.99 -5.24
N LEU A 575 -48.73 51.47 -5.20
CA LEU A 575 -48.41 52.89 -5.36
C LEU A 575 -48.87 53.41 -6.74
N LYS A 576 -48.63 52.64 -7.81
CA LYS A 576 -49.12 53.00 -9.15
C LYS A 576 -50.65 53.12 -9.21
N ILE A 577 -51.38 52.23 -8.55
CA ILE A 577 -52.85 52.31 -8.45
C ILE A 577 -53.25 53.59 -7.70
N ALA A 578 -52.60 53.91 -6.58
CA ALA A 578 -52.85 55.12 -5.80
C ALA A 578 -52.71 56.39 -6.66
N CYS A 579 -51.61 56.48 -7.41
CA CYS A 579 -51.34 57.62 -8.28
C CYS A 579 -52.35 57.73 -9.43
N ALA A 580 -52.86 56.61 -9.95
CA ALA A 580 -53.85 56.61 -11.03
C ALA A 580 -55.25 57.04 -10.55
N GLN A 581 -55.64 56.70 -9.31
CA GLN A 581 -56.94 57.06 -8.75
C GLN A 581 -57.06 58.56 -8.40
N ASN A 582 -55.94 59.21 -8.06
CA ASN A 582 -55.90 60.65 -7.76
C ASN A 582 -55.93 61.58 -9.00
N ASN A 583 -55.98 61.05 -10.22
CA ASN A 583 -56.02 61.83 -11.47
C ASN A 583 -57.44 62.09 -12.03
N SER A 584 -58.49 61.97 -11.21
CA SER A 584 -59.85 62.43 -11.55
C SER A 584 -59.98 63.94 -11.25
N PRO A 585 -60.67 64.77 -12.06
CA PRO A 585 -60.62 66.23 -11.91
C PRO A 585 -61.26 66.68 -10.57
N PRO A 586 -60.71 67.71 -9.91
CA PRO A 586 -61.10 68.05 -8.54
C PRO A 586 -62.42 68.84 -8.48
N GLN A 587 -63.34 68.42 -7.62
CA GLN A 587 -64.38 69.30 -7.08
C GLN A 587 -63.92 69.91 -5.75
N SER A 588 -63.51 71.19 -5.81
CA SER A 588 -63.40 72.16 -4.70
C SER A 588 -62.42 71.88 -3.53
N PRO A 589 -61.92 72.94 -2.85
CA PRO A 589 -60.62 72.93 -2.21
C PRO A 589 -60.70 72.42 -0.78
N VAL A 590 -60.03 71.30 -0.51
CA VAL A 590 -59.66 70.90 0.84
C VAL A 590 -58.14 70.84 0.90
N GLN A 591 -57.61 71.44 1.97
CA GLN A 591 -56.22 71.71 2.30
C GLN A 591 -55.21 70.67 1.78
N GLN A 592 -54.13 71.16 1.17
CA GLN A 592 -52.93 70.37 0.88
C GLN A 592 -52.40 69.72 2.16
N PRO A 593 -52.17 68.39 2.19
CA PRO A 593 -51.23 67.80 3.12
C PRO A 593 -49.84 67.75 2.49
N THR A 594 -48.86 68.03 3.34
CA THR A 594 -47.40 67.98 3.17
C THR A 594 -46.89 66.59 2.76
N GLY A 595 -47.07 66.20 1.49
CA GLY A 595 -46.66 64.87 0.98
C GLY A 595 -45.26 64.80 0.37
N SER A 596 -44.54 65.93 0.21
CA SER A 596 -43.21 65.93 -0.41
C SER A 596 -42.09 65.50 0.55
N GLU A 597 -42.24 65.73 1.85
CA GLU A 597 -41.21 65.36 2.85
C GLU A 597 -41.17 63.84 3.12
N THR A 598 -42.30 63.15 2.97
CA THR A 598 -42.42 61.71 3.29
C THR A 598 -41.74 60.80 2.25
N VAL A 599 -41.73 61.20 0.97
CA VAL A 599 -41.10 60.42 -0.10
C VAL A 599 -39.57 60.53 -0.04
N HIS A 600 -39.03 61.71 0.28
CA HIS A 600 -37.59 61.88 0.49
C HIS A 600 -37.10 61.14 1.73
N GLN A 601 -37.88 61.13 2.82
CA GLN A 601 -37.57 60.32 4.01
C GLN A 601 -37.55 58.81 3.71
N LEU A 602 -38.52 58.30 2.95
CA LEU A 602 -38.57 56.89 2.55
C LEU A 602 -37.42 56.48 1.61
N LEU A 603 -36.96 57.40 0.74
CA LEU A 603 -35.79 57.18 -0.11
C LEU A 603 -34.51 57.14 0.73
N ASP A 604 -34.35 58.06 1.68
CA ASP A 604 -33.21 58.08 2.60
C ASP A 604 -33.16 56.83 3.50
N GLU A 605 -34.31 56.38 4.01
CA GLU A 605 -34.40 55.13 4.78
C GLU A 605 -34.05 53.91 3.93
N ASN A 606 -34.55 53.83 2.69
CA ASN A 606 -34.17 52.74 1.78
C ASN A 606 -32.67 52.74 1.50
N GLN A 607 -32.06 53.92 1.33
CA GLN A 607 -30.63 54.05 1.08
C GLN A 607 -29.80 53.64 2.30
N ARG A 608 -30.30 53.90 3.52
CA ARG A 608 -29.71 53.38 4.78
C ARG A 608 -29.82 51.87 4.90
N TYR A 609 -30.97 51.28 4.58
CA TYR A 609 -31.11 49.81 4.63
C TYR A 609 -30.22 49.11 3.61
N LEU A 610 -30.07 49.67 2.40
CA LEU A 610 -29.17 49.15 1.37
C LEU A 610 -27.69 49.22 1.79
N SER A 611 -27.29 50.31 2.45
CA SER A 611 -25.93 50.46 2.96
C SER A 611 -25.65 49.55 4.17
N GLN A 612 -26.61 49.34 5.07
CA GLN A 612 -26.50 48.33 6.13
C GLN A 612 -26.39 46.91 5.58
N LEU A 613 -27.18 46.55 4.57
CA LEU A 613 -27.09 45.22 3.95
C LEU A 613 -25.73 44.98 3.29
N ASN A 614 -25.18 45.99 2.59
CA ASN A 614 -23.85 45.91 1.99
C ASN A 614 -22.74 45.80 3.03
N SER A 615 -22.86 46.52 4.16
CA SER A 615 -21.92 46.41 5.28
C SER A 615 -21.94 45.01 5.87
N LEU A 616 -23.12 44.46 6.17
CA LEU A 616 -23.27 43.11 6.72
C LEU A 616 -22.76 42.03 5.76
N LEU A 617 -22.92 42.23 4.45
CA LEU A 617 -22.34 41.34 3.44
C LEU A 617 -20.82 41.43 3.39
N GLN A 618 -20.24 42.63 3.53
CA GLN A 618 -18.78 42.80 3.61
C GLN A 618 -18.18 42.21 4.88
N ASP A 619 -18.83 42.42 6.03
CA ASP A 619 -18.38 41.85 7.31
C ASP A 619 -18.41 40.31 7.27
N ALA A 620 -19.48 39.73 6.71
CA ALA A 620 -19.58 38.28 6.48
C ALA A 620 -18.53 37.75 5.49
N MET A 621 -18.10 38.56 4.52
CA MET A 621 -17.01 38.22 3.60
C MET A 621 -15.63 38.34 4.26
N GLN A 622 -15.42 39.32 5.15
CA GLN A 622 -14.16 39.45 5.91
C GLN A 622 -14.00 38.36 6.98
N GLU A 623 -15.08 37.92 7.63
CA GLU A 623 -15.05 36.75 8.51
C GLU A 623 -14.68 35.47 7.75
N LEU A 624 -15.06 35.36 6.48
CA LEU A 624 -14.67 34.26 5.59
C LEU A 624 -13.17 34.29 5.25
N GLU A 625 -12.57 35.48 5.08
CA GLU A 625 -11.13 35.65 4.81
C GLU A 625 -10.28 35.41 6.07
N HIS A 626 -10.69 35.92 7.23
CA HIS A 626 -9.98 35.69 8.49
C HIS A 626 -10.05 34.24 8.97
N SER A 627 -11.17 33.53 8.75
CA SER A 627 -11.28 32.09 9.05
C SER A 627 -10.38 31.20 8.18
N VAL A 628 -9.91 31.70 7.03
CA VAL A 628 -8.99 30.97 6.13
C VAL A 628 -7.52 31.27 6.48
N MET A 629 -7.23 32.47 7.01
CA MET A 629 -5.88 32.90 7.37
C MET A 629 -5.43 32.51 8.80
N ASP A 630 -6.35 32.26 9.73
CA ASP A 630 -6.01 31.85 11.11
C ASP A 630 -5.69 30.35 11.29
N GLN A 631 -5.60 29.59 10.20
CA GLN A 631 -5.06 28.24 10.28
C GLN A 631 -3.53 28.30 10.22
N ASP A 632 -2.89 27.91 11.33
CA ASP A 632 -1.45 27.71 11.37
C ASP A 632 -1.04 26.63 10.33
N TRP A 633 -0.44 27.08 9.23
CA TRP A 633 0.08 26.25 8.16
C TRP A 633 1.54 25.83 8.42
N SER A 634 2.08 26.03 9.63
CA SER A 634 3.47 25.67 9.99
C SER A 634 3.82 24.20 9.69
N TRP A 635 2.84 23.30 9.68
CA TRP A 635 3.02 21.87 9.35
C TRP A 635 3.08 21.56 7.84
N THR A 636 2.80 22.54 6.96
CA THR A 636 3.06 22.42 5.51
C THR A 636 4.49 22.81 5.14
N GLN A 637 5.24 23.40 6.07
CA GLN A 637 6.68 23.57 5.90
C GLN A 637 7.36 22.21 6.10
N TYR A 638 7.63 21.57 4.96
CA TYR A 638 8.69 20.58 4.85
C TYR A 638 9.96 21.13 5.52
N GLY A 639 10.60 20.30 6.35
CA GLY A 639 12.02 20.47 6.62
C GLY A 639 12.74 20.51 5.28
N ALA A 640 13.24 21.68 4.91
CA ALA A 640 14.13 21.85 3.78
C ALA A 640 15.35 20.96 4.04
N VAL A 641 15.38 19.80 3.39
CA VAL A 641 16.64 19.12 3.13
C VAL A 641 17.43 20.11 2.26
N THR A 642 18.52 20.60 2.81
CA THR A 642 19.46 21.51 2.17
C THR A 642 19.98 20.89 0.87
N ALA A 643 19.31 21.19 -0.24
CA ALA A 643 19.89 21.05 -1.56
C ALA A 643 21.00 22.09 -1.67
N GLN A 644 22.25 21.65 -1.57
CA GLN A 644 23.38 22.47 -1.99
C GLN A 644 23.26 22.71 -3.50
N PRO A 645 23.35 23.97 -3.97
CA PRO A 645 23.26 24.26 -5.39
C PRO A 645 24.50 23.72 -6.11
N GLN A 646 24.29 22.78 -7.03
CA GLN A 646 25.24 22.47 -8.09
C GLN A 646 25.50 23.77 -8.88
N LYS A 647 26.73 24.26 -8.83
CA LYS A 647 27.22 25.27 -9.77
C LYS A 647 27.37 24.63 -11.14
N LEU A 648 26.77 25.29 -12.13
CA LEU A 648 27.18 25.24 -13.54
C LEU A 648 28.68 25.50 -13.68
#